data_AF-A0A9N9L225-F1
#
_entry.id   AF-A0A9N9L225-F1
#
_cell.length_a   1.000
_cell.length_b   1.000
_cell.length_c   1.000
_cell.angle_alpha   90.00
_cell.angle_beta   90.00
_cell.angle_gamma   90.00
#
_symmetry.space_group_name_H-M   'P 1'
#
loop_
_entity.id
_entity.type
_entity.pdbx_description
1 polymer ?
#
loop_
_entity_poly.entity_id
_entity_poly.type
_entity_poly.pdbx_seq_one_letter_code
_entity_poly.pdbx_strand_id
1 'polypeptide(L)'
;MSPSTSSALPATQTSIKQGVGGRLAIVPDAPLPAPLEPDMVLVRCVAVGLNPVDHKIPKNFPSPGATAGTDFAGTVVQVGNAVSSEIHEGDRVCGSVHGSNSLDPSTGSFAQFIRAPSRLLLRVPPGVDWHQAAALGGIGHGTVALALWSRSGLALEATPDHPAPADELIGSGFPVLVYGGSTATGTMAIQMLRLSGLQPIAVCSPQNFALVQSFGAVAVFDYMSPTCGMDIRAWTKNTLSHVLDCISDVQSAEICYKALGRAGGRYVCLELQQPETLAQRKAVHAEFIMGYELFGKPVALPGGYGRDANPERFPPKMAVTNMTIFNLWPWWLLLSVVLAIYMTSRCIYHLYFHPLAHFPGPKLAAVSNIYYAKTWFSGRYPFKLAELFKTYGDVVRIAPNELVFCAPQAYQDIHGSAIHNREVFTKTNFQDMGLDEIGLTAERDPDIHREMARKLQPAFSTRAVQAHESTVRSHIDEFLLQMEEHGTKEQGVDMKLWLDWLAWDLAGDLAYGRDFRHVKDAKTSVFLATFLKVGLWGTVNQVSRRFPLLRPFMWFLVPPSIVMALPTLLRLNRQEMRARIARRDNLSHPDYMQHLIPAEEDQIKADWLFAQADELMAAGFDPLTNQLSAIVYNLCTSPEKMERVVTEIRQRYQTSEEITAESLQGLKYVNAVINEALRIHTSAAFGLPRVSPGAKVDGHYVPQGVVVQTCHYATTHDERYFHRPFEFHPERFLPRSHPLYEERFSHDDMDGFNPFSKGPRGCPGQSVAYMQCRLFVAKLLHRFDMELARPVVWGQDLKVYAIYHRPEVWVRFEKVA
;
A
#
# COMPACT_ATOMS: atom_id res chain seq x y z
N MET A 1 -55.17 -26.13 13.57
CA MET A 1 -55.24 -27.57 13.93
C MET A 1 -53.88 -28.17 13.60
N SER A 2 -53.01 -28.28 14.59
CA SER A 2 -51.68 -28.92 14.44
C SER A 2 -51.85 -30.43 14.65
N PRO A 3 -51.35 -31.30 13.76
CA PRO A 3 -51.40 -32.73 14.03
C PRO A 3 -50.34 -33.08 15.06
N SER A 4 -50.81 -33.53 16.22
CA SER A 4 -50.05 -34.29 17.20
C SER A 4 -49.81 -35.70 16.68
N THR A 5 -48.57 -36.07 16.38
CA THR A 5 -48.14 -37.48 16.32
C THR A 5 -46.65 -37.58 16.68
N SER A 6 -46.33 -37.58 17.98
CA SER A 6 -45.11 -38.22 18.45
C SER A 6 -45.34 -39.73 18.31
N SER A 7 -45.00 -40.30 17.14
CA SER A 7 -44.89 -41.75 17.01
C SER A 7 -43.68 -42.16 17.85
N ALA A 8 -43.87 -42.97 18.89
CA ALA A 8 -42.75 -43.54 19.64
C ALA A 8 -41.74 -44.18 18.68
N LEU A 9 -40.46 -43.83 18.82
CA LEU A 9 -39.39 -44.38 17.99
C LEU A 9 -39.30 -45.91 18.20
N PRO A 10 -39.07 -46.71 17.15
CA PRO A 10 -38.94 -48.16 17.30
C PRO A 10 -37.67 -48.51 18.09
N ALA A 11 -37.61 -49.69 18.72
CA ALA A 11 -36.42 -50.15 19.44
C ALA A 11 -35.31 -50.64 18.49
N THR A 12 -35.69 -51.16 17.32
CA THR A 12 -34.80 -51.69 16.29
C THR A 12 -35.14 -51.11 14.91
N GLN A 13 -34.21 -51.30 13.97
CA GLN A 13 -34.28 -50.81 12.60
C GLN A 13 -33.56 -51.76 11.63
N THR A 14 -33.93 -51.68 10.35
CA THR A 14 -33.15 -52.26 9.27
C THR A 14 -31.93 -51.39 8.96
N SER A 15 -30.76 -52.02 8.88
CA SER A 15 -29.50 -51.38 8.47
C SER A 15 -28.64 -52.31 7.62
N ILE A 16 -27.74 -51.76 6.81
CA ILE A 16 -26.75 -52.53 6.05
C ILE A 16 -25.43 -52.48 6.81
N LYS A 17 -25.00 -53.64 7.29
CA LYS A 17 -23.80 -53.79 8.12
C LYS A 17 -22.74 -54.63 7.42
N GLN A 18 -21.49 -54.41 7.79
CA GLN A 18 -20.38 -55.23 7.35
C GLN A 18 -20.36 -56.58 8.07
N GLY A 19 -20.25 -57.66 7.30
CA GLY A 19 -19.91 -58.99 7.78
C GLY A 19 -18.40 -59.25 7.75
N VAL A 20 -18.02 -60.52 7.91
CA VAL A 20 -16.62 -60.96 7.82
C VAL A 20 -16.04 -60.62 6.44
N GLY A 21 -14.83 -60.04 6.43
CA GLY A 21 -14.14 -59.66 5.19
C GLY A 21 -14.74 -58.46 4.45
N GLY A 22 -15.59 -57.65 5.11
CA GLY A 22 -16.11 -56.40 4.54
C GLY A 22 -17.35 -56.57 3.65
N ARG A 23 -17.90 -57.78 3.54
CA ARG A 23 -19.12 -58.05 2.76
C ARG A 23 -20.33 -57.40 3.42
N LEU A 24 -21.09 -56.61 2.67
CA LEU A 24 -22.29 -55.95 3.18
C LEU A 24 -23.49 -56.92 3.25
N ALA A 25 -24.27 -56.85 4.33
CA ALA A 25 -25.49 -57.62 4.55
C ALA A 25 -26.59 -56.76 5.17
N ILE A 26 -27.84 -57.06 4.81
CA ILE A 26 -29.02 -56.42 5.40
C ILE A 26 -29.30 -57.07 6.76
N VAL A 27 -29.43 -56.25 7.80
CA VAL A 27 -29.74 -56.66 9.18
C VAL A 27 -31.07 -56.00 9.59
N PRO A 28 -32.17 -56.75 9.70
CA PRO A 28 -33.51 -56.20 9.91
C PRO A 28 -33.80 -55.72 11.34
N ASP A 29 -33.01 -56.17 12.32
CA ASP A 29 -33.24 -56.01 13.76
C ASP A 29 -32.08 -55.30 14.47
N ALA A 30 -31.36 -54.43 13.78
CA ALA A 30 -30.27 -53.66 14.39
C ALA A 30 -30.82 -52.65 15.43
N PRO A 31 -30.13 -52.43 16.55
CA PRO A 31 -30.57 -51.44 17.53
C PRO A 31 -30.56 -50.02 16.93
N LEU A 32 -31.47 -49.16 17.40
CA LEU A 32 -31.37 -47.73 17.13
C LEU A 32 -30.12 -47.13 17.81
N PRO A 33 -29.48 -46.12 17.19
CA PRO A 33 -28.32 -45.45 17.79
C PRO A 33 -28.78 -44.55 18.95
N ALA A 34 -28.85 -45.11 20.16
CA ALA A 34 -29.31 -44.45 21.39
C ALA A 34 -28.40 -44.75 22.60
N PRO A 35 -28.29 -43.82 23.59
CA PRO A 35 -28.87 -42.48 23.60
C PRO A 35 -28.14 -41.48 22.67
N LEU A 36 -28.84 -40.40 22.33
CA LEU A 36 -28.33 -39.34 21.47
C LEU A 36 -27.33 -38.46 22.25
N GLU A 37 -26.12 -38.25 21.71
CA GLU A 37 -25.17 -37.28 22.29
C GLU A 37 -25.75 -35.85 22.18
N PRO A 38 -25.41 -34.92 23.09
CA PRO A 38 -26.06 -33.61 23.16
C PRO A 38 -26.07 -32.79 21.87
N ASP A 39 -25.04 -32.91 21.03
CA ASP A 39 -24.85 -32.16 19.78
C ASP A 39 -25.33 -32.90 18.51
N MET A 40 -25.89 -34.10 18.67
CA MET A 40 -26.37 -34.96 17.59
C MET A 40 -27.86 -34.80 17.35
N VAL A 41 -28.31 -35.22 16.17
CA VAL A 41 -29.73 -35.41 15.82
C VAL A 41 -29.96 -36.84 15.33
N LEU A 42 -31.20 -37.31 15.48
CA LEU A 42 -31.66 -38.54 14.85
C LEU A 42 -32.47 -38.18 13.61
N VAL A 43 -32.09 -38.74 12.46
CA VAL A 43 -32.74 -38.49 11.18
C VAL A 43 -33.38 -39.77 10.66
N ARG A 44 -34.68 -39.72 10.34
CA ARG A 44 -35.34 -40.78 9.58
C ARG A 44 -34.89 -40.64 8.11
N CYS A 45 -34.06 -41.59 7.67
CA CYS A 45 -33.49 -41.59 6.34
C CYS A 45 -34.55 -41.87 5.28
N VAL A 46 -34.48 -41.14 4.16
CA VAL A 46 -35.37 -41.29 3.00
C VAL A 46 -34.56 -41.68 1.76
N ALA A 47 -33.37 -41.09 1.59
CA ALA A 47 -32.49 -41.38 0.47
C ALA A 47 -31.02 -41.37 0.94
N VAL A 48 -30.17 -42.14 0.26
CA VAL A 48 -28.72 -42.20 0.53
C VAL A 48 -27.93 -41.85 -0.72
N GLY A 49 -26.79 -41.19 -0.53
CA GLY A 49 -25.82 -40.94 -1.59
C GLY A 49 -24.79 -42.06 -1.65
N LEU A 50 -24.42 -42.51 -2.86
CA LEU A 50 -23.40 -43.53 -3.05
C LEU A 50 -22.06 -42.88 -3.42
N ASN A 51 -21.06 -43.13 -2.60
CA ASN A 51 -19.71 -42.60 -2.75
C ASN A 51 -18.70 -43.73 -2.99
N PRO A 52 -17.55 -43.45 -3.64
CA PRO A 52 -16.47 -44.43 -3.76
C PRO A 52 -16.02 -45.00 -2.40
N VAL A 53 -16.07 -44.19 -1.33
CA VAL A 53 -15.71 -44.57 0.03
C VAL A 53 -16.60 -45.70 0.59
N ASP A 54 -17.87 -45.77 0.18
CA ASP A 54 -18.82 -46.78 0.65
C ASP A 54 -18.47 -48.20 0.14
N HIS A 55 -17.71 -48.28 -0.95
CA HIS A 55 -17.11 -49.53 -1.44
C HIS A 55 -15.67 -49.72 -0.93
N LYS A 56 -14.84 -48.67 -1.00
CA LYS A 56 -13.41 -48.74 -0.69
C LYS A 56 -13.15 -49.12 0.77
N ILE A 57 -13.87 -48.52 1.73
CA ILE A 57 -13.60 -48.75 3.16
C ILE A 57 -13.93 -50.18 3.57
N PRO A 58 -15.12 -50.75 3.29
CA PRO A 58 -15.37 -52.16 3.63
C PRO A 58 -14.38 -53.12 2.97
N LYS A 59 -13.97 -52.84 1.72
CA LYS A 59 -13.02 -53.67 0.98
C LYS A 59 -11.60 -53.63 1.57
N ASN A 60 -11.10 -52.43 1.89
CA ASN A 60 -9.70 -52.23 2.30
C ASN A 60 -9.50 -52.30 3.81
N PHE A 61 -10.54 -51.96 4.59
CA PHE A 61 -10.53 -51.89 6.05
C PHE A 61 -11.78 -52.55 6.66
N PRO A 62 -11.94 -53.89 6.51
CA PRO A 62 -13.10 -54.60 7.03
C PRO A 62 -13.35 -54.32 8.51
N SER A 63 -14.56 -53.86 8.83
CA SER A 63 -14.99 -53.54 10.20
C SER A 63 -16.30 -54.27 10.51
N PRO A 64 -16.25 -55.57 10.86
CA PRO A 64 -17.46 -56.37 11.09
C PRO A 64 -18.40 -55.75 12.13
N GLY A 65 -19.69 -55.72 11.82
CA GLY A 65 -20.74 -55.14 12.66
C GLY A 65 -20.99 -53.64 12.45
N ALA A 66 -20.09 -52.93 11.77
CA ALA A 66 -20.27 -51.51 11.47
C ALA A 66 -21.29 -51.28 10.34
N THR A 67 -22.18 -50.30 10.53
CA THR A 67 -23.12 -49.83 9.49
C THR A 67 -22.35 -49.10 8.38
N ALA A 68 -22.63 -49.45 7.12
CA ALA A 68 -22.01 -48.82 5.94
C ALA A 68 -22.76 -47.54 5.52
N GLY A 69 -22.20 -46.80 4.56
CA GLY A 69 -22.82 -45.60 3.98
C GLY A 69 -22.40 -44.30 4.64
N THR A 70 -22.25 -43.25 3.82
CA THR A 70 -21.74 -41.94 4.25
C THR A 70 -22.79 -40.84 4.14
N ASP A 71 -23.30 -40.57 2.93
CA ASP A 71 -24.24 -39.47 2.70
C ASP A 71 -25.70 -39.91 2.82
N PHE A 72 -26.56 -39.00 3.27
CA PHE A 72 -28.00 -39.23 3.38
C PHE A 72 -28.81 -37.95 3.23
N ALA A 73 -30.11 -38.13 3.00
CA ALA A 73 -31.14 -37.12 3.18
C ALA A 73 -32.35 -37.73 3.89
N GLY A 74 -32.98 -36.94 4.77
CA GLY A 74 -34.11 -37.40 5.57
C GLY A 74 -34.75 -36.31 6.40
N THR A 75 -35.60 -36.74 7.34
CA THR A 75 -36.32 -35.82 8.24
C THR A 75 -35.83 -35.98 9.67
N VAL A 76 -35.52 -34.88 10.35
CA VAL A 76 -35.12 -34.89 11.76
C VAL A 76 -36.29 -35.37 12.62
N VAL A 77 -36.07 -36.40 13.43
CA VAL A 77 -37.11 -36.99 14.31
C VAL A 77 -36.79 -36.87 15.79
N GLN A 78 -35.55 -36.51 16.14
CA GLN A 78 -35.15 -36.21 17.52
C GLN A 78 -33.93 -35.29 17.49
N VAL A 79 -33.89 -34.32 18.41
CA VAL A 79 -32.79 -33.35 18.54
C VAL A 79 -32.14 -33.46 19.91
N GLY A 80 -30.80 -33.43 19.96
CA GLY A 80 -30.02 -33.42 21.21
C GLY A 80 -30.09 -32.07 21.94
N ASN A 81 -29.90 -32.07 23.25
CA ASN A 81 -30.13 -30.90 24.11
C ASN A 81 -29.13 -29.73 23.91
N ALA A 82 -28.04 -29.94 23.16
CA ALA A 82 -27.02 -28.93 22.84
C ALA A 82 -26.98 -28.57 21.34
N VAL A 83 -27.96 -29.02 20.55
CA VAL A 83 -28.08 -28.64 19.14
C VAL A 83 -28.51 -27.17 19.03
N SER A 84 -27.90 -26.43 18.11
CA SER A 84 -28.24 -25.02 17.86
C SER A 84 -29.69 -24.84 17.43
N SER A 85 -30.29 -23.68 17.71
CA SER A 85 -31.66 -23.30 17.35
C SER A 85 -31.95 -23.19 15.83
N GLU A 86 -31.07 -23.68 14.97
CA GLU A 86 -31.20 -23.64 13.51
C GLU A 86 -31.80 -24.94 12.93
N ILE A 87 -31.71 -26.06 13.66
CA ILE A 87 -32.20 -27.38 13.27
C ILE A 87 -33.26 -27.85 14.28
N HIS A 88 -34.42 -28.27 13.77
CA HIS A 88 -35.57 -28.68 14.58
C HIS A 88 -36.11 -30.04 14.14
N GLU A 89 -36.87 -30.69 15.03
CA GLU A 89 -37.67 -31.85 14.65
C GLU A 89 -38.64 -31.48 13.51
N GLY A 90 -38.73 -32.35 12.51
CA GLY A 90 -39.50 -32.12 11.29
C GLY A 90 -38.72 -31.48 10.14
N ASP A 91 -37.51 -30.96 10.38
CA ASP A 91 -36.70 -30.36 9.31
C ASP A 91 -36.26 -31.41 8.29
N ARG A 92 -36.33 -31.04 7.00
CA ARG A 92 -35.73 -31.80 5.90
C ARG A 92 -34.24 -31.47 5.85
N VAL A 93 -33.40 -32.48 6.03
CA VAL A 93 -31.93 -32.30 6.09
C VAL A 93 -31.21 -33.28 5.18
N CYS A 94 -30.04 -32.89 4.71
CA CYS A 94 -29.02 -33.79 4.16
C CYS A 94 -27.68 -33.55 4.84
N GLY A 95 -26.80 -34.54 4.77
CA GLY A 95 -25.48 -34.46 5.38
C GLY A 95 -24.72 -35.76 5.24
N SER A 96 -23.66 -35.88 6.04
CA SER A 96 -22.80 -37.05 6.05
C SER A 96 -22.53 -37.57 7.46
N VAL A 97 -22.17 -38.84 7.52
CA VAL A 97 -21.74 -39.55 8.72
C VAL A 97 -20.55 -40.45 8.43
N HIS A 98 -19.80 -40.82 9.47
CA HIS A 98 -18.68 -41.75 9.33
C HIS A 98 -19.19 -43.18 9.16
N GLY A 99 -19.42 -43.60 7.92
CA GLY A 99 -19.78 -44.98 7.59
C GLY A 99 -18.63 -45.94 7.85
N SER A 100 -18.96 -47.20 8.12
CA SER A 100 -17.96 -48.27 8.29
C SER A 100 -16.96 -48.04 9.43
N ASN A 101 -17.35 -47.24 10.42
CA ASN A 101 -16.50 -46.84 11.53
C ASN A 101 -16.35 -47.95 12.57
N SER A 102 -15.11 -48.39 12.82
CA SER A 102 -14.80 -49.42 13.82
C SER A 102 -14.93 -48.94 15.27
N LEU A 103 -14.76 -47.63 15.52
CA LEU A 103 -14.86 -47.04 16.86
C LEU A 103 -16.31 -46.76 17.27
N ASP A 104 -17.19 -46.55 16.30
CA ASP A 104 -18.62 -46.37 16.51
C ASP A 104 -19.40 -47.09 15.40
N PRO A 105 -19.67 -48.39 15.58
CA PRO A 105 -20.34 -49.22 14.57
C PRO A 105 -21.76 -48.77 14.18
N SER A 106 -22.31 -47.76 14.87
CA SER A 106 -23.70 -47.30 14.70
C SER A 106 -23.89 -46.13 13.72
N THR A 107 -22.82 -45.46 13.27
CA THR A 107 -22.91 -44.17 12.56
C THR A 107 -23.16 -44.21 11.06
N GLY A 108 -23.27 -45.37 10.41
CA GLY A 108 -23.43 -45.43 8.94
C GLY A 108 -24.79 -44.97 8.40
N SER A 109 -24.78 -44.42 7.18
CA SER A 109 -25.98 -43.86 6.53
C SER A 109 -26.91 -44.89 5.90
N PHE A 110 -26.46 -46.14 5.67
CA PHE A 110 -27.30 -47.22 5.16
C PHE A 110 -28.16 -47.82 6.29
N ALA A 111 -28.99 -46.99 6.91
CA ALA A 111 -29.89 -47.32 8.01
C ALA A 111 -31.18 -46.50 7.92
N GLN A 112 -32.27 -46.99 8.51
CA GLN A 112 -33.55 -46.27 8.52
C GLN A 112 -33.52 -45.01 9.40
N PHE A 113 -32.73 -45.04 10.47
CA PHE A 113 -32.51 -43.96 11.43
C PHE A 113 -31.02 -43.74 11.62
N ILE A 114 -30.57 -42.52 11.33
CA ILE A 114 -29.16 -42.13 11.29
C ILE A 114 -28.91 -41.13 12.41
N ARG A 115 -27.92 -41.42 13.26
CA ARG A 115 -27.40 -40.47 14.23
C ARG A 115 -26.33 -39.61 13.54
N ALA A 116 -26.58 -38.31 13.43
CA ALA A 116 -25.70 -37.39 12.72
C ALA A 116 -25.39 -36.13 13.54
N PRO A 117 -24.17 -35.57 13.43
CA PRO A 117 -23.81 -34.33 14.09
C PRO A 117 -24.54 -33.15 13.45
N SER A 118 -25.29 -32.38 14.26
CA SER A 118 -26.13 -31.28 13.78
C SER A 118 -25.38 -30.24 12.94
N ARG A 119 -24.12 -29.96 13.29
CA ARG A 119 -23.26 -28.96 12.64
C ARG A 119 -22.84 -29.32 11.20
N LEU A 120 -23.06 -30.56 10.78
CA LEU A 120 -22.69 -31.06 9.44
C LEU A 120 -23.93 -31.33 8.58
N LEU A 121 -25.09 -30.83 9.01
CA LEU A 121 -26.32 -30.94 8.28
C LEU A 121 -26.63 -29.66 7.53
N LEU A 122 -27.12 -29.84 6.31
CA LEU A 122 -27.69 -28.80 5.48
C LEU A 122 -29.21 -28.96 5.48
N ARG A 123 -29.95 -27.87 5.71
CA ARG A 123 -31.40 -27.88 5.49
C ARG A 123 -31.69 -27.93 4.00
N VAL A 124 -32.57 -28.84 3.60
CA VAL A 124 -32.94 -29.05 2.20
C VAL A 124 -33.97 -27.98 1.80
N PRO A 125 -33.68 -27.11 0.81
CA PRO A 125 -34.60 -26.07 0.38
C PRO A 125 -35.91 -26.62 -0.20
N PRO A 126 -37.00 -25.82 -0.17
CA PRO A 126 -38.21 -26.12 -0.93
C PRO A 126 -37.89 -26.20 -2.44
N GLY A 127 -38.20 -27.33 -3.08
CA GLY A 127 -37.93 -27.57 -4.50
C GLY A 127 -36.79 -28.54 -4.80
N VAL A 128 -35.96 -28.90 -3.81
CA VAL A 128 -34.95 -29.97 -3.95
C VAL A 128 -35.57 -31.30 -3.49
N ASP A 129 -35.56 -32.31 -4.36
CA ASP A 129 -36.06 -33.65 -4.01
C ASP A 129 -35.08 -34.44 -3.12
N TRP A 130 -35.52 -35.59 -2.60
CA TRP A 130 -34.70 -36.39 -1.68
C TRP A 130 -33.45 -37.00 -2.33
N HIS A 131 -33.49 -37.34 -3.61
CA HIS A 131 -32.34 -37.89 -4.33
C HIS A 131 -31.30 -36.80 -4.60
N GLN A 132 -31.75 -35.62 -5.02
CA GLN A 132 -30.89 -34.44 -5.19
C GLN A 132 -30.26 -34.03 -3.85
N ALA A 133 -31.03 -34.04 -2.75
CA ALA A 133 -30.52 -33.75 -1.43
C ALA A 133 -29.47 -34.77 -0.97
N ALA A 134 -29.70 -36.06 -1.21
CA ALA A 134 -28.74 -37.11 -0.88
C ALA A 134 -27.48 -37.05 -1.77
N ALA A 135 -27.61 -36.62 -3.02
CA ALA A 135 -26.48 -36.39 -3.93
C ALA A 135 -25.65 -35.14 -3.59
N LEU A 136 -26.29 -34.10 -3.02
CA LEU A 136 -25.57 -32.97 -2.43
C LEU A 136 -24.74 -33.41 -1.21
N GLY A 137 -25.33 -34.29 -0.38
CA GLY A 137 -24.67 -34.95 0.74
C GLY A 137 -24.00 -33.98 1.72
N GLY A 138 -23.06 -34.51 2.51
CA GLY A 138 -22.20 -33.69 3.39
C GLY A 138 -20.71 -33.95 3.19
N ILE A 139 -20.33 -35.13 2.70
CA ILE A 139 -18.92 -35.54 2.65
C ILE A 139 -18.13 -34.79 1.56
N GLY A 140 -18.73 -34.57 0.39
CA GLY A 140 -18.09 -33.86 -0.72
C GLY A 140 -17.76 -32.41 -0.34
N HIS A 141 -18.76 -31.65 0.09
CA HIS A 141 -18.60 -30.26 0.56
C HIS A 141 -17.64 -30.16 1.75
N GLY A 142 -17.75 -31.06 2.73
CA GLY A 142 -16.84 -31.09 3.88
C GLY A 142 -15.39 -31.38 3.48
N THR A 143 -15.18 -32.28 2.52
CA THR A 143 -13.85 -32.60 1.99
C THR A 143 -13.26 -31.42 1.22
N VAL A 144 -14.06 -30.76 0.37
CA VAL A 144 -13.64 -29.51 -0.31
C VAL A 144 -13.27 -28.45 0.72
N ALA A 145 -14.07 -28.29 1.78
CA ALA A 145 -13.81 -27.28 2.79
C ALA A 145 -12.49 -27.54 3.55
N LEU A 146 -12.24 -28.80 3.93
CA LEU A 146 -10.96 -29.20 4.50
C LEU A 146 -9.79 -28.97 3.53
N ALA A 147 -9.96 -29.34 2.26
CA ALA A 147 -8.92 -29.20 1.26
C ALA A 147 -8.57 -27.75 0.94
N LEU A 148 -9.57 -26.86 0.86
CA LEU A 148 -9.36 -25.46 0.51
C LEU A 148 -8.88 -24.61 1.70
N TRP A 149 -9.45 -24.78 2.89
CA TRP A 149 -9.29 -23.81 3.99
C TRP A 149 -8.58 -24.33 5.23
N SER A 150 -8.40 -25.65 5.39
CA SER A 150 -7.61 -26.14 6.53
C SER A 150 -6.16 -25.67 6.43
N ARG A 151 -5.51 -25.48 7.59
CA ARG A 151 -4.09 -25.07 7.65
C ARG A 151 -3.16 -26.05 6.95
N SER A 152 -3.49 -27.34 6.98
CA SER A 152 -2.73 -28.41 6.31
C SER A 152 -3.08 -28.55 4.82
N GLY A 153 -4.29 -28.16 4.41
CA GLY A 153 -4.71 -28.13 3.00
C GLY A 153 -4.10 -26.98 2.19
N LEU A 154 -4.89 -26.33 1.33
CA LEU A 154 -4.45 -25.19 0.53
C LEU A 154 -4.31 -23.90 1.34
N ALA A 155 -4.91 -23.83 2.54
CA ALA A 155 -4.88 -22.66 3.44
C ALA A 155 -5.25 -21.34 2.75
N LEU A 156 -6.31 -21.38 1.92
CA LEU A 156 -6.82 -20.19 1.26
C LEU A 156 -7.41 -19.21 2.29
N GLU A 157 -7.18 -17.91 2.09
CA GLU A 157 -7.77 -16.87 2.95
C GLU A 157 -9.17 -16.44 2.45
N ALA A 158 -9.36 -16.45 1.13
CA ALA A 158 -10.63 -16.09 0.51
C ALA A 158 -11.66 -17.22 0.67
N THR A 159 -12.88 -16.85 1.05
CA THR A 159 -14.02 -17.76 1.26
C THR A 159 -15.26 -17.22 0.54
N PRO A 160 -16.35 -17.98 0.37
CA PRO A 160 -17.58 -17.46 -0.21
C PRO A 160 -18.17 -16.26 0.55
N ASP A 161 -18.02 -16.23 1.89
CA ASP A 161 -18.50 -15.12 2.74
C ASP A 161 -17.56 -13.90 2.71
N HIS A 162 -16.28 -14.13 2.37
CA HIS A 162 -15.23 -13.12 2.26
C HIS A 162 -14.46 -13.30 0.94
N PRO A 163 -15.11 -13.01 -0.20
CA PRO A 163 -14.52 -13.24 -1.51
C PRO A 163 -13.34 -12.30 -1.77
N ALA A 164 -12.35 -12.76 -2.54
CA ALA A 164 -11.27 -11.91 -2.99
C ALA A 164 -11.82 -10.73 -3.83
N PRO A 165 -11.34 -9.49 -3.60
CA PRO A 165 -11.85 -8.31 -4.29
C PRO A 165 -11.61 -8.42 -5.80
N ALA A 166 -12.61 -8.02 -6.59
CA ALA A 166 -12.49 -7.96 -8.04
C ALA A 166 -11.66 -6.73 -8.45
N ASP A 167 -10.53 -6.95 -9.12
CA ASP A 167 -9.69 -5.90 -9.71
C ASP A 167 -10.10 -5.69 -11.18
N GLU A 168 -10.42 -4.44 -11.55
CA GLU A 168 -10.83 -4.05 -12.91
C GLU A 168 -9.73 -4.21 -13.97
N LEU A 169 -8.46 -4.37 -13.59
CA LEU A 169 -7.31 -4.51 -14.50
C LEU A 169 -6.79 -5.94 -14.65
N ILE A 170 -7.05 -6.85 -13.70
CA ILE A 170 -6.49 -8.22 -13.67
C ILE A 170 -7.58 -9.32 -13.69
N GLY A 171 -8.84 -8.97 -13.44
CA GLY A 171 -9.93 -9.93 -13.23
C GLY A 171 -9.94 -10.48 -11.79
N SER A 172 -10.81 -11.47 -11.52
CA SER A 172 -10.92 -12.15 -10.21
C SER A 172 -9.56 -12.69 -9.70
N GLY A 173 -9.43 -13.03 -8.43
CA GLY A 173 -8.18 -13.41 -7.73
C GLY A 173 -7.31 -14.52 -8.34
N PHE A 174 -6.27 -14.97 -7.62
CA PHE A 174 -5.24 -15.85 -8.20
C PHE A 174 -5.75 -17.24 -8.67
N PRO A 175 -5.04 -17.89 -9.61
CA PRO A 175 -5.45 -19.20 -10.14
C PRO A 175 -5.26 -20.35 -9.14
N VAL A 176 -6.24 -21.25 -9.08
CA VAL A 176 -6.21 -22.51 -8.33
C VAL A 176 -6.56 -23.66 -9.28
N LEU A 177 -5.67 -24.65 -9.39
CA LEU A 177 -5.88 -25.81 -10.25
C LEU A 177 -6.72 -26.87 -9.53
N VAL A 178 -7.76 -27.36 -10.19
CA VAL A 178 -8.61 -28.48 -9.78
C VAL A 178 -8.44 -29.61 -10.80
N TYR A 179 -7.59 -30.59 -10.47
CA TYR A 179 -7.45 -31.80 -11.26
C TYR A 179 -8.60 -32.76 -10.97
N GLY A 180 -9.20 -33.33 -12.02
CA GLY A 180 -10.47 -34.07 -11.90
C GLY A 180 -11.67 -33.13 -11.77
N GLY A 181 -11.66 -32.01 -12.48
CA GLY A 181 -12.65 -30.94 -12.35
C GLY A 181 -14.10 -31.36 -12.64
N SER A 182 -14.31 -32.44 -13.41
CA SER A 182 -15.64 -32.98 -13.72
C SER A 182 -16.11 -34.09 -12.77
N THR A 183 -15.35 -34.39 -11.70
CA THR A 183 -15.79 -35.31 -10.63
C THR A 183 -16.75 -34.60 -9.67
N ALA A 184 -17.46 -35.36 -8.84
CA ALA A 184 -18.35 -34.79 -7.82
C ALA A 184 -17.64 -33.76 -6.92
N THR A 185 -16.45 -34.09 -6.42
CA THR A 185 -15.65 -33.18 -5.60
C THR A 185 -15.10 -32.01 -6.43
N GLY A 186 -14.67 -32.27 -7.66
CA GLY A 186 -14.12 -31.24 -8.56
C GLY A 186 -15.13 -30.16 -8.91
N THR A 187 -16.36 -30.53 -9.25
CA THR A 187 -17.42 -29.57 -9.60
C THR A 187 -17.85 -28.73 -8.40
N MET A 188 -17.84 -29.30 -7.19
CA MET A 188 -18.05 -28.55 -5.95
C MET A 188 -16.90 -27.57 -5.68
N ALA A 189 -15.65 -28.01 -5.83
CA ALA A 189 -14.47 -27.18 -5.60
C ALA A 189 -14.39 -25.97 -6.56
N ILE A 190 -14.69 -26.16 -7.84
CA ILE A 190 -14.72 -25.09 -8.84
C ILE A 190 -15.71 -23.99 -8.44
N GLN A 191 -16.92 -24.37 -8.03
CA GLN A 191 -17.95 -23.41 -7.62
C GLN A 191 -17.53 -22.67 -6.34
N MET A 192 -16.98 -23.38 -5.34
CA MET A 192 -16.51 -22.77 -4.10
C MET A 192 -15.38 -21.76 -4.34
N LEU A 193 -14.41 -22.11 -5.20
CA LEU A 193 -13.33 -21.21 -5.59
C LEU A 193 -13.86 -19.98 -6.33
N ARG A 194 -14.83 -20.16 -7.24
CA ARG A 194 -15.45 -19.07 -7.98
C ARG A 194 -16.22 -18.11 -7.05
N LEU A 195 -17.02 -18.66 -6.14
CA LEU A 195 -17.74 -17.89 -5.11
C LEU A 195 -16.78 -17.17 -4.16
N SER A 196 -15.60 -17.73 -3.91
CA SER A 196 -14.53 -17.09 -3.13
C SER A 196 -13.77 -15.99 -3.89
N GLY A 197 -14.20 -15.64 -5.10
CA GLY A 197 -13.55 -14.61 -5.93
C GLY A 197 -12.22 -15.04 -6.54
N LEU A 198 -11.91 -16.34 -6.61
CA LEU A 198 -10.68 -16.88 -7.20
C LEU A 198 -10.88 -17.33 -8.65
N GLN A 199 -9.80 -17.81 -9.29
CA GLN A 199 -9.79 -18.29 -10.67
C GLN A 199 -9.60 -19.82 -10.73
N PRO A 200 -10.67 -20.63 -10.79
CA PRO A 200 -10.54 -22.08 -10.89
C PRO A 200 -10.03 -22.47 -12.29
N ILE A 201 -8.97 -23.25 -12.36
CA ILE A 201 -8.51 -23.93 -13.58
C ILE A 201 -8.89 -25.40 -13.45
N ALA A 202 -9.51 -26.00 -14.46
CA ALA A 202 -9.94 -27.40 -14.41
C ALA A 202 -9.12 -28.30 -15.33
N VAL A 203 -8.86 -29.54 -14.89
CA VAL A 203 -8.37 -30.61 -15.76
C VAL A 203 -9.40 -31.74 -15.78
N CYS A 204 -9.90 -32.10 -16.95
CA CYS A 204 -10.92 -33.14 -17.14
C CYS A 204 -10.94 -33.66 -18.59
N SER A 205 -11.82 -34.62 -18.92
CA SER A 205 -11.99 -35.06 -20.31
C SER A 205 -12.65 -33.96 -21.17
N PRO A 206 -12.31 -33.84 -22.47
CA PRO A 206 -12.84 -32.82 -23.37
C PRO A 206 -14.37 -32.72 -23.41
N GLN A 207 -15.05 -33.88 -23.36
CA GLN A 207 -16.52 -33.95 -23.34
C GLN A 207 -17.18 -33.25 -22.14
N ASN A 208 -16.42 -32.98 -21.06
CA ASN A 208 -16.90 -32.32 -19.86
C ASN A 208 -16.45 -30.85 -19.74
N PHE A 209 -15.78 -30.28 -20.75
CA PHE A 209 -15.28 -28.89 -20.68
C PHE A 209 -16.42 -27.89 -20.45
N ALA A 210 -17.52 -28.05 -21.18
CA ALA A 210 -18.69 -27.19 -21.04
C ALA A 210 -19.29 -27.25 -19.63
N LEU A 211 -19.25 -28.42 -18.98
CA LEU A 211 -19.76 -28.61 -17.61
C LEU A 211 -18.90 -27.86 -16.59
N VAL A 212 -17.58 -28.00 -16.65
CA VAL A 212 -16.71 -27.35 -15.66
C VAL A 212 -16.63 -25.83 -15.88
N GLN A 213 -16.79 -25.37 -17.13
CA GLN A 213 -16.91 -23.95 -17.45
C GLN A 213 -18.22 -23.36 -16.94
N SER A 214 -19.35 -24.07 -17.06
CA SER A 214 -20.63 -23.59 -16.52
C SER A 214 -20.61 -23.45 -14.99
N PHE A 215 -19.75 -24.22 -14.31
CA PHE A 215 -19.50 -24.10 -12.87
C PHE A 215 -18.47 -23.03 -12.48
N GLY A 216 -17.82 -22.36 -13.45
CA GLY A 216 -16.96 -21.21 -13.20
C GLY A 216 -15.47 -21.42 -13.42
N ALA A 217 -15.05 -22.52 -14.04
CA ALA A 217 -13.65 -22.69 -14.45
C ALA A 217 -13.27 -21.66 -15.53
N VAL A 218 -12.19 -20.91 -15.31
CA VAL A 218 -11.70 -19.86 -16.23
C VAL A 218 -10.80 -20.41 -17.34
N ALA A 219 -10.26 -21.62 -17.15
CA ALA A 219 -9.50 -22.36 -18.13
C ALA A 219 -9.69 -23.86 -17.90
N VAL A 220 -9.65 -24.65 -18.98
CA VAL A 220 -9.83 -26.10 -18.94
C VAL A 220 -8.81 -26.78 -19.82
N PHE A 221 -8.23 -27.88 -19.33
CA PHE A 221 -7.18 -28.62 -20.01
C PHE A 221 -7.51 -30.13 -20.06
N ASP A 222 -7.13 -30.78 -21.16
CA ASP A 222 -7.30 -32.22 -21.35
C ASP A 222 -6.17 -32.97 -20.62
N TYR A 223 -6.54 -33.90 -19.72
CA TYR A 223 -5.56 -34.72 -19.01
C TYR A 223 -4.82 -35.71 -19.92
N MET A 224 -5.36 -36.03 -21.10
CA MET A 224 -4.71 -36.90 -22.09
C MET A 224 -3.65 -36.15 -22.91
N SER A 225 -3.60 -34.82 -22.84
CA SER A 225 -2.56 -34.05 -23.53
C SER A 225 -1.20 -34.34 -22.90
N PRO A 226 -0.16 -34.76 -23.67
CA PRO A 226 1.18 -35.01 -23.15
C PRO A 226 1.83 -33.72 -22.60
N THR A 227 1.34 -32.55 -23.01
CA THR A 227 1.82 -31.23 -22.58
C THR A 227 0.95 -30.59 -21.50
N CYS A 228 -0.12 -31.25 -21.03
CA CYS A 228 -1.12 -30.68 -20.12
C CYS A 228 -0.53 -29.84 -18.97
N GLY A 229 0.38 -30.42 -18.19
CA GLY A 229 1.04 -29.71 -17.08
C GLY A 229 1.88 -28.50 -17.55
N MET A 230 2.58 -28.62 -18.68
CA MET A 230 3.37 -27.51 -19.24
C MET A 230 2.48 -26.40 -19.78
N ASP A 231 1.34 -26.74 -20.38
CA ASP A 231 0.37 -25.79 -20.93
C ASP A 231 -0.27 -24.97 -19.79
N ILE A 232 -0.62 -25.63 -18.69
CA ILE A 232 -1.12 -24.94 -17.48
C ILE A 232 -0.03 -24.02 -16.90
N ARG A 233 1.21 -24.48 -16.83
CA ARG A 233 2.34 -23.67 -16.33
C ARG A 233 2.60 -22.46 -17.22
N ALA A 234 2.48 -22.60 -18.54
CA ALA A 234 2.61 -21.51 -19.50
C ALA A 234 1.46 -20.50 -19.35
N TRP A 235 0.22 -20.99 -19.26
CA TRP A 235 -0.98 -20.17 -19.08
C TRP A 235 -0.90 -19.34 -17.80
N THR A 236 -0.49 -19.96 -16.69
CA THR A 236 -0.30 -19.30 -15.39
C THR A 236 1.00 -18.48 -15.30
N LYS A 237 1.74 -18.33 -16.40
CA LYS A 237 3.03 -17.61 -16.44
C LYS A 237 4.02 -18.08 -15.37
N ASN A 238 4.03 -19.39 -15.07
CA ASN A 238 4.88 -20.02 -14.07
C ASN A 238 4.63 -19.54 -12.62
N THR A 239 3.41 -19.06 -12.33
CA THR A 239 3.01 -18.53 -11.01
C THR A 239 2.04 -19.40 -10.21
N LEU A 240 1.53 -20.51 -10.77
CA LEU A 240 0.60 -21.40 -10.06
C LEU A 240 1.20 -21.94 -8.77
N SER A 241 0.50 -21.75 -7.65
CA SER A 241 0.96 -22.13 -6.30
C SER A 241 -0.04 -22.98 -5.51
N HIS A 242 -1.24 -23.25 -6.04
CA HIS A 242 -2.29 -24.00 -5.35
C HIS A 242 -2.91 -25.04 -6.28
N VAL A 243 -2.90 -26.30 -5.86
CA VAL A 243 -3.44 -27.42 -6.63
C VAL A 243 -4.26 -28.36 -5.73
N LEU A 244 -5.51 -28.60 -6.12
CA LEU A 244 -6.37 -29.64 -5.57
C LEU A 244 -6.50 -30.78 -6.59
N ASP A 245 -6.06 -31.97 -6.20
CA ASP A 245 -6.14 -33.17 -6.99
C ASP A 245 -7.26 -34.09 -6.49
N CYS A 246 -8.38 -34.11 -7.22
CA CYS A 246 -9.55 -34.91 -6.86
C CYS A 246 -9.46 -36.37 -7.36
N ILE A 247 -8.45 -36.71 -8.17
CA ILE A 247 -8.23 -38.07 -8.67
C ILE A 247 -7.20 -38.80 -7.83
N SER A 248 -6.09 -38.11 -7.50
CA SER A 248 -5.08 -38.59 -6.57
C SER A 248 -4.52 -39.96 -6.98
N ASP A 249 -3.97 -40.03 -8.17
CA ASP A 249 -3.16 -41.14 -8.67
C ASP A 249 -1.80 -40.63 -9.14
N VAL A 250 -0.93 -41.55 -9.56
CA VAL A 250 0.44 -41.19 -9.97
C VAL A 250 0.45 -40.25 -11.18
N GLN A 251 -0.45 -40.45 -12.14
CA GLN A 251 -0.50 -39.66 -13.38
C GLN A 251 -1.00 -38.23 -13.12
N SER A 252 -2.07 -38.10 -12.34
CA SER A 252 -2.63 -36.83 -11.91
C SER A 252 -1.64 -36.02 -11.07
N ALA A 253 -0.94 -36.67 -10.13
CA ALA A 253 0.14 -36.05 -9.39
C ALA A 253 1.22 -35.52 -10.35
N GLU A 254 1.73 -36.35 -11.28
CA GLU A 254 2.76 -35.93 -12.23
C GLU A 254 2.36 -34.68 -13.05
N ILE A 255 1.12 -34.63 -13.56
CA ILE A 255 0.60 -33.47 -14.29
C ILE A 255 0.52 -32.25 -13.36
N CYS A 256 0.04 -32.41 -12.13
CA CYS A 256 -0.04 -31.34 -11.14
C CYS A 256 1.34 -30.77 -10.78
N TYR A 257 2.35 -31.62 -10.58
CA TYR A 257 3.73 -31.21 -10.29
C TYR A 257 4.39 -30.47 -11.45
N LYS A 258 4.07 -30.86 -12.70
CA LYS A 258 4.49 -30.17 -13.93
C LYS A 258 3.80 -28.80 -14.09
N ALA A 259 2.55 -28.67 -13.63
CA ALA A 259 1.79 -27.42 -13.66
C ALA A 259 2.26 -26.38 -12.63
N LEU A 260 2.69 -26.82 -11.45
CA LEU A 260 3.14 -25.94 -10.36
C LEU A 260 4.32 -25.04 -10.77
N GLY A 261 4.22 -23.75 -10.43
CA GLY A 261 5.22 -22.73 -10.72
C GLY A 261 6.57 -23.00 -10.06
N ARG A 262 7.62 -22.30 -10.51
CA ARG A 262 9.01 -22.53 -10.04
C ARG A 262 9.20 -22.31 -8.54
N ALA A 263 8.42 -21.40 -7.95
CA ALA A 263 8.50 -21.04 -6.54
C ALA A 263 7.94 -22.14 -5.60
N GLY A 264 7.31 -23.19 -6.17
CA GLY A 264 6.64 -24.21 -5.40
C GLY A 264 5.20 -23.80 -5.04
N GLY A 265 4.67 -24.37 -3.96
CA GLY A 265 3.28 -24.15 -3.59
C GLY A 265 2.70 -25.28 -2.75
N ARG A 266 1.38 -25.37 -2.72
CA ARG A 266 0.63 -26.42 -2.02
C ARG A 266 -0.05 -27.34 -3.01
N TYR A 267 0.13 -28.64 -2.82
CA TYR A 267 -0.54 -29.71 -3.53
C TYR A 267 -1.37 -30.51 -2.52
N VAL A 268 -2.66 -30.64 -2.77
CA VAL A 268 -3.58 -31.38 -1.92
C VAL A 268 -4.18 -32.54 -2.71
N CYS A 269 -4.08 -33.76 -2.17
CA CYS A 269 -4.71 -34.95 -2.72
C CYS A 269 -5.80 -35.49 -1.78
N LEU A 270 -6.78 -36.18 -2.37
CA LEU A 270 -7.95 -36.77 -1.69
C LEU A 270 -7.86 -38.30 -1.57
N GLU A 271 -6.74 -38.89 -1.97
CA GLU A 271 -6.41 -40.31 -1.72
C GLU A 271 -4.95 -40.40 -1.28
N LEU A 272 -4.65 -41.34 -0.37
CA LEU A 272 -3.31 -41.49 0.17
C LEU A 272 -2.35 -41.95 -0.93
N GLN A 273 -1.31 -41.17 -1.18
CA GLN A 273 -0.24 -41.50 -2.13
C GLN A 273 1.01 -42.02 -1.42
N GLN A 274 1.86 -42.69 -2.19
CA GLN A 274 3.18 -43.08 -1.72
C GLN A 274 4.03 -41.83 -1.43
N PRO A 275 4.87 -41.83 -0.38
CA PRO A 275 5.73 -40.70 -0.05
C PRO A 275 6.58 -40.21 -1.22
N GLU A 276 7.05 -41.11 -2.08
CA GLU A 276 7.85 -40.79 -3.28
C GLU A 276 7.06 -39.98 -4.31
N THR A 277 5.77 -40.28 -4.47
CA THR A 277 4.85 -39.53 -5.35
C THR A 277 4.60 -38.12 -4.82
N LEU A 278 4.62 -37.94 -3.51
CA LEU A 278 4.40 -36.63 -2.85
C LEU A 278 5.70 -35.83 -2.66
N ALA A 279 6.87 -36.46 -2.65
CA ALA A 279 8.16 -35.81 -2.42
C ALA A 279 8.92 -35.45 -3.71
N GLN A 280 8.21 -35.22 -4.82
CA GLN A 280 8.84 -34.93 -6.12
C GLN A 280 9.61 -33.60 -6.15
N ARG A 281 9.16 -32.60 -5.38
CA ARG A 281 9.77 -31.24 -5.34
C ARG A 281 9.79 -30.70 -3.92
N LYS A 282 10.98 -30.40 -3.37
CA LYS A 282 11.15 -29.86 -2.00
C LYS A 282 10.39 -28.55 -1.74
N ALA A 283 10.16 -27.74 -2.77
CA ALA A 283 9.44 -26.47 -2.65
C ALA A 283 7.90 -26.63 -2.64
N VAL A 284 7.39 -27.85 -2.82
CA VAL A 284 5.95 -28.15 -2.81
C VAL A 284 5.60 -28.80 -1.49
N HIS A 285 4.64 -28.21 -0.77
CA HIS A 285 4.03 -28.82 0.41
C HIS A 285 2.86 -29.69 -0.05
N ALA A 286 3.00 -31.00 0.11
CA ALA A 286 2.02 -31.98 -0.31
C ALA A 286 1.26 -32.54 0.90
N GLU A 287 -0.06 -32.54 0.86
CA GLU A 287 -0.91 -33.03 1.96
C GLU A 287 -2.04 -33.93 1.44
N PHE A 288 -2.30 -35.03 2.16
CA PHE A 288 -3.47 -35.88 1.96
C PHE A 288 -4.59 -35.50 2.95
N ILE A 289 -5.77 -35.17 2.41
CA ILE A 289 -6.95 -34.83 3.20
C ILE A 289 -7.77 -36.08 3.48
N MET A 290 -7.91 -36.44 4.76
CA MET A 290 -8.82 -37.49 5.16
C MET A 290 -10.18 -36.90 5.50
N GLY A 291 -11.18 -37.11 4.63
CA GLY A 291 -12.52 -36.50 4.77
C GLY A 291 -13.19 -36.75 6.12
N TYR A 292 -12.97 -37.92 6.75
CA TYR A 292 -13.52 -38.24 8.07
C TYR A 292 -12.94 -37.38 9.21
N GLU A 293 -11.87 -36.62 8.98
CA GLU A 293 -11.42 -35.58 9.91
C GLU A 293 -12.50 -34.53 10.19
N LEU A 294 -13.47 -34.34 9.29
CA LEU A 294 -14.54 -33.36 9.44
C LEU A 294 -15.42 -33.59 10.70
N PHE A 295 -15.43 -34.83 11.20
CA PHE A 295 -16.23 -35.22 12.35
C PHE A 295 -15.57 -34.84 13.69
N GLY A 296 -14.27 -34.48 13.69
CA GLY A 296 -13.51 -34.11 14.89
C GLY A 296 -13.20 -35.26 15.86
N LYS A 297 -13.67 -36.47 15.54
CA LYS A 297 -13.41 -37.73 16.26
C LYS A 297 -12.18 -38.43 15.64
N PRO A 298 -11.47 -39.30 16.39
CA PRO A 298 -10.32 -40.02 15.84
C PRO A 298 -10.75 -40.93 14.69
N VAL A 299 -9.90 -41.04 13.67
CA VAL A 299 -10.09 -41.92 12.51
C VAL A 299 -9.17 -43.13 12.66
N ALA A 300 -9.73 -44.29 12.99
CA ALA A 300 -8.98 -45.52 13.24
C ALA A 300 -8.84 -46.40 11.99
N LEU A 301 -8.22 -45.85 10.93
CA LEU A 301 -7.87 -46.61 9.74
C LEU A 301 -6.35 -46.83 9.66
N PRO A 302 -5.90 -48.07 9.41
CA PRO A 302 -4.48 -48.40 9.35
C PRO A 302 -3.81 -47.86 8.07
N GLY A 303 -2.47 -47.96 8.00
CA GLY A 303 -1.74 -47.70 6.75
C GLY A 303 -1.63 -46.23 6.34
N GLY A 304 -1.58 -45.30 7.29
CA GLY A 304 -1.40 -43.85 7.04
C GLY A 304 -2.70 -43.05 6.89
N TYR A 305 -3.84 -43.73 6.88
CA TYR A 305 -5.18 -43.11 6.84
C TYR A 305 -5.67 -42.59 8.20
N GLY A 306 -5.01 -43.01 9.28
CA GLY A 306 -5.39 -42.65 10.64
C GLY A 306 -5.19 -41.17 10.95
N ARG A 307 -6.04 -40.63 11.83
CA ARG A 307 -5.99 -39.24 12.30
C ARG A 307 -6.36 -39.18 13.77
N ASP A 308 -5.59 -38.40 14.54
CA ASP A 308 -5.91 -38.11 15.93
C ASP A 308 -7.16 -37.23 16.04
N ALA A 309 -7.83 -37.31 17.19
CA ALA A 309 -8.93 -36.39 17.49
C ALA A 309 -8.42 -34.95 17.50
N ASN A 310 -9.08 -34.06 16.77
CA ASN A 310 -8.74 -32.64 16.76
C ASN A 310 -9.97 -31.80 17.16
N PRO A 311 -10.20 -31.61 18.47
CA PRO A 311 -11.31 -30.83 18.97
C PRO A 311 -11.18 -29.33 18.70
N GLU A 312 -9.96 -28.81 18.46
CA GLU A 312 -9.74 -27.39 18.13
C GLU A 312 -10.16 -27.02 16.70
N ARG A 313 -10.16 -28.00 15.76
CA ARG A 313 -10.73 -27.80 14.42
C ARG A 313 -12.26 -27.67 14.45
N PHE A 314 -12.88 -28.13 15.54
CA PHE A 314 -14.32 -28.11 15.74
C PHE A 314 -14.63 -27.67 17.17
N PRO A 315 -14.32 -26.41 17.54
CA PRO A 315 -14.73 -25.91 18.83
C PRO A 315 -16.24 -26.12 18.92
N PRO A 316 -16.77 -26.62 20.06
CA PRO A 316 -18.22 -26.69 20.22
C PRO A 316 -18.76 -25.30 19.85
N LYS A 317 -19.76 -25.23 18.95
CA LYS A 317 -20.62 -24.04 18.85
C LYS A 317 -21.05 -23.85 20.28
N MET A 318 -20.43 -22.91 20.99
CA MET A 318 -20.79 -22.65 22.37
C MET A 318 -22.30 -22.47 22.29
N ALA A 319 -23.03 -23.36 22.96
CA ALA A 319 -24.28 -22.94 23.51
C ALA A 319 -23.96 -21.55 24.06
N VAL A 320 -24.80 -20.58 23.74
CA VAL A 320 -24.94 -19.44 24.63
C VAL A 320 -25.55 -19.99 25.92
N THR A 321 -24.87 -20.95 26.57
CA THR A 321 -24.58 -20.91 27.98
C THR A 321 -24.47 -19.44 28.27
N ASN A 322 -25.35 -18.97 29.14
CA ASN A 322 -24.94 -17.96 30.07
C ASN A 322 -23.59 -18.44 30.64
N MET A 323 -22.49 -18.11 29.96
CA MET A 323 -21.44 -17.38 30.63
C MET A 323 -22.27 -16.40 31.45
N THR A 324 -22.32 -16.61 32.76
CA THR A 324 -21.93 -15.50 33.60
C THR A 324 -20.81 -14.84 32.83
N ILE A 325 -21.17 -13.82 32.04
CA ILE A 325 -20.27 -12.77 31.62
C ILE A 325 -19.60 -12.53 32.96
N PHE A 326 -18.35 -12.98 33.14
CA PHE A 326 -17.50 -12.43 34.18
C PHE A 326 -17.84 -10.97 34.09
N ASN A 327 -18.46 -10.39 35.12
CA ASN A 327 -18.90 -9.03 35.03
C ASN A 327 -17.59 -8.29 34.76
N LEU A 328 -17.30 -8.02 33.49
CA LEU A 328 -16.07 -7.43 33.02
C LEU A 328 -16.27 -5.93 33.10
N TRP A 329 -17.50 -5.47 33.35
CA TRP A 329 -17.82 -4.10 33.67
C TRP A 329 -16.88 -3.50 34.74
N PRO A 330 -16.58 -4.13 35.88
CA PRO A 330 -15.62 -3.61 36.85
C PRO A 330 -14.20 -3.56 36.27
N TRP A 331 -13.81 -4.50 35.39
CA TRP A 331 -12.49 -4.52 34.76
C TRP A 331 -12.36 -3.48 33.64
N TRP A 332 -13.40 -3.28 32.83
CA TRP A 332 -13.49 -2.21 31.82
C TRP A 332 -13.60 -0.84 32.48
N LEU A 333 -14.34 -0.74 33.58
CA LEU A 333 -14.42 0.47 34.41
C LEU A 333 -13.06 0.76 35.05
N LEU A 334 -12.41 -0.25 35.66
CA LEU A 334 -11.06 -0.12 36.21
C LEU A 334 -10.07 0.30 35.12
N LEU A 335 -10.08 -0.35 33.97
CA LEU A 335 -9.24 0.00 32.82
C LEU A 335 -9.50 1.45 32.38
N SER A 336 -10.76 1.85 32.25
CA SER A 336 -11.16 3.21 31.87
C SER A 336 -10.72 4.24 32.91
N VAL A 337 -10.84 3.94 34.19
CA VAL A 337 -10.39 4.80 35.30
C VAL A 337 -8.86 4.90 35.30
N VAL A 338 -8.14 3.80 35.14
CA VAL A 338 -6.67 3.78 35.05
C VAL A 338 -6.19 4.57 33.83
N LEU A 339 -6.82 4.40 32.67
CA LEU A 339 -6.55 5.20 31.46
C LEU A 339 -6.85 6.68 31.70
N ALA A 340 -7.97 7.02 32.35
CA ALA A 340 -8.32 8.40 32.65
C ALA A 340 -7.31 9.05 33.62
N ILE A 341 -6.91 8.34 34.68
CA ILE A 341 -5.87 8.79 35.62
C ILE A 341 -4.55 8.97 34.90
N TYR A 342 -4.12 7.98 34.10
CA TYR A 342 -2.88 8.05 33.32
C TYR A 342 -2.88 9.25 32.35
N MET A 343 -3.96 9.41 31.56
CA MET A 343 -4.09 10.52 30.61
C MET A 343 -4.13 11.88 31.32
N THR A 344 -4.86 11.98 32.43
CA THR A 344 -4.93 13.23 33.22
C THR A 344 -3.58 13.57 33.84
N SER A 345 -2.90 12.59 34.44
CA SER A 345 -1.57 12.76 35.04
C SER A 345 -0.54 13.17 34.00
N ARG A 346 -0.59 12.56 32.82
CA ARG A 346 0.25 12.91 31.67
C ARG A 346 -0.03 14.33 31.16
N CYS A 347 -1.29 14.76 31.09
CA CYS A 347 -1.65 16.13 30.76
C CYS A 347 -1.09 17.13 31.78
N ILE A 348 -1.25 16.86 33.07
CA ILE A 348 -0.70 17.71 34.15
C ILE A 348 0.82 17.78 34.03
N TYR A 349 1.49 16.64 33.86
CA TYR A 349 2.94 16.59 33.66
C TYR A 349 3.38 17.45 32.46
N HIS A 350 2.76 17.26 31.30
CA HIS A 350 3.14 17.99 30.09
C HIS A 350 2.90 19.50 30.17
N LEU A 351 1.89 19.95 30.92
CA LEU A 351 1.54 21.36 31.08
C LEU A 351 2.39 22.08 32.12
N TYR A 352 2.79 21.41 33.21
CA TYR A 352 3.40 22.10 34.36
C TYR A 352 4.83 21.64 34.69
N PHE A 353 5.18 20.39 34.40
CA PHE A 353 6.43 19.77 34.88
C PHE A 353 7.39 19.36 33.76
N HIS A 354 6.91 19.22 32.53
CA HIS A 354 7.75 18.90 31.38
C HIS A 354 8.81 20.01 31.18
N PRO A 355 10.04 19.69 30.73
CA PRO A 355 11.09 20.69 30.53
C PRO A 355 10.66 21.85 29.61
N LEU A 356 9.71 21.60 28.71
CA LEU A 356 9.14 22.59 27.80
C LEU A 356 7.88 23.30 28.32
N ALA A 357 7.50 23.14 29.59
CA ALA A 357 6.27 23.72 30.15
C ALA A 357 6.27 25.26 30.17
N HIS A 358 7.45 25.88 30.21
CA HIS A 358 7.62 27.33 30.21
C HIS A 358 7.57 27.96 28.80
N PHE A 359 7.65 27.16 27.73
CA PHE A 359 7.52 27.68 26.36
C PHE A 359 6.04 27.87 26.00
N PRO A 360 5.68 28.99 25.34
CA PRO A 360 4.30 29.28 25.00
C PRO A 360 3.81 28.41 23.83
N GLY A 361 2.50 28.26 23.68
CA GLY A 361 1.88 27.55 22.56
C GLY A 361 0.50 26.99 22.89
N PRO A 362 -0.21 26.41 21.91
CA PRO A 362 -1.52 25.81 22.12
C PRO A 362 -1.48 24.70 23.18
N LYS A 363 -2.36 24.75 24.18
CA LYS A 363 -2.36 23.73 25.26
C LYS A 363 -2.56 22.30 24.73
N LEU A 364 -3.32 22.12 23.65
CA LEU A 364 -3.50 20.82 23.00
C LEU A 364 -2.18 20.29 22.40
N ALA A 365 -1.33 21.18 21.86
CA ALA A 365 -0.02 20.82 21.34
C ALA A 365 0.94 20.40 22.46
N ALA A 366 0.86 21.04 23.63
CA ALA A 366 1.69 20.68 24.77
C ALA A 366 1.43 19.24 25.27
N VAL A 367 0.18 18.78 25.22
CA VAL A 367 -0.22 17.46 25.78
C VAL A 367 -0.35 16.35 24.74
N SER A 368 -0.48 16.66 23.45
CA SER A 368 -0.77 15.67 22.41
C SER A 368 -0.24 16.03 21.02
N ASN A 369 0.09 15.01 20.21
CA ASN A 369 0.40 15.15 18.79
C ASN A 369 -0.83 15.43 17.90
N ILE A 370 -2.05 15.45 18.45
CA ILE A 370 -3.28 15.71 17.70
C ILE A 370 -3.25 17.10 17.03
N TYR A 371 -2.72 18.12 17.71
CA TYR A 371 -2.57 19.45 17.12
C TYR A 371 -1.66 19.43 15.89
N TYR A 372 -0.51 18.78 16.00
CA TYR A 372 0.43 18.56 14.90
C TYR A 372 -0.25 17.86 13.73
N ALA A 373 -0.95 16.75 13.99
CA ALA A 373 -1.66 15.97 12.98
C ALA A 373 -2.74 16.79 12.25
N LYS A 374 -3.60 17.50 13.01
CA LYS A 374 -4.65 18.38 12.45
C LYS A 374 -4.06 19.48 11.56
N THR A 375 -2.91 20.02 11.95
CA THR A 375 -2.25 21.12 11.23
C THR A 375 -1.64 20.62 9.91
N TRP A 376 -0.94 19.48 9.93
CA TRP A 376 -0.41 18.85 8.72
C TRP A 376 -1.50 18.37 7.77
N PHE A 377 -2.52 17.65 8.25
CA PHE A 377 -3.61 17.17 7.39
C PHE A 377 -4.47 18.27 6.80
N SER A 378 -4.45 19.49 7.36
CA SER A 378 -5.11 20.63 6.73
C SER A 378 -4.38 21.16 5.48
N GLY A 379 -3.18 20.68 5.18
CA GLY A 379 -2.32 21.20 4.11
C GLY A 379 -1.87 22.65 4.38
N ARG A 380 -2.02 23.14 5.61
CA ARG A 380 -1.79 24.55 5.97
C ARG A 380 -0.73 24.72 7.06
N TYR A 381 0.15 23.74 7.22
CA TYR A 381 1.15 23.72 8.30
C TYR A 381 1.98 25.00 8.40
N PRO A 382 2.73 25.45 7.38
CA PRO A 382 3.57 26.65 7.49
C PRO A 382 2.77 27.93 7.78
N PHE A 383 1.59 28.09 7.19
CA PHE A 383 0.73 29.26 7.40
C PHE A 383 0.21 29.33 8.83
N LYS A 384 -0.21 28.19 9.39
CA LYS A 384 -0.64 28.10 10.80
C LYS A 384 0.51 28.36 11.76
N LEU A 385 1.74 27.97 11.42
CA LEU A 385 2.91 28.34 12.22
C LEU A 385 3.12 29.86 12.23
N ALA A 386 2.99 30.53 11.08
CA ALA A 386 3.06 32.00 11.01
C ALA A 386 1.99 32.68 11.90
N GLU A 387 0.76 32.15 11.94
CA GLU A 387 -0.29 32.64 12.86
C GLU A 387 0.06 32.41 14.34
N LEU A 388 0.71 31.29 14.67
CA LEU A 388 1.14 31.00 16.04
C LEU A 388 2.21 31.98 16.52
N PHE A 389 3.18 32.34 15.67
CA PHE A 389 4.21 33.31 16.05
C PHE A 389 3.62 34.69 16.36
N LYS A 390 2.60 35.13 15.60
CA LYS A 390 1.85 36.37 15.91
C LYS A 390 1.16 36.32 17.27
N THR A 391 0.79 35.14 17.75
CA THR A 391 0.02 34.96 18.99
C THR A 391 0.90 34.70 20.21
N TYR A 392 1.96 33.90 20.04
CA TYR A 392 2.75 33.35 21.14
C TYR A 392 4.20 33.89 21.21
N GLY A 393 4.64 34.68 20.24
CA GLY A 393 6.02 35.18 20.15
C GLY A 393 6.93 34.24 19.38
N ASP A 394 8.25 34.45 19.46
CA ASP A 394 9.26 33.88 18.55
C ASP A 394 9.55 32.38 18.68
N VAL A 395 9.14 31.77 19.80
CA VAL A 395 9.35 30.35 20.08
C VAL A 395 8.06 29.72 20.53
N VAL A 396 7.60 28.69 19.83
CA VAL A 396 6.31 28.07 20.10
C VAL A 396 6.45 26.57 20.27
N ARG A 397 5.82 26.01 21.32
CA ARG A 397 5.67 24.57 21.52
C ARG A 397 4.50 24.03 20.71
N ILE A 398 4.81 23.21 19.70
CA ILE A 398 3.83 22.72 18.71
C ILE A 398 3.53 21.22 18.82
N ALA A 399 4.29 20.50 19.65
CA ALA A 399 4.00 19.13 20.08
C ALA A 399 4.58 18.90 21.48
N PRO A 400 4.30 17.75 22.15
CA PRO A 400 4.73 17.54 23.53
C PRO A 400 6.24 17.70 23.75
N ASN A 401 7.06 17.32 22.78
CA ASN A 401 8.53 17.40 22.84
C ASN A 401 9.12 18.13 21.62
N GLU A 402 8.45 19.17 21.12
CA GLU A 402 8.87 19.89 19.91
C GLU A 402 8.61 21.39 19.98
N LEU A 403 9.64 22.16 19.60
CA LEU A 403 9.62 23.62 19.49
C LEU A 403 9.79 24.05 18.03
N VAL A 404 9.23 25.20 17.69
CA VAL A 404 9.46 25.90 16.43
C VAL A 404 9.87 27.33 16.69
N PHE A 405 10.86 27.81 15.93
CA PHE A 405 11.46 29.14 16.06
C PHE A 405 11.22 29.95 14.77
N CYS A 406 11.05 31.27 14.90
CA CYS A 406 10.87 32.18 13.77
C CYS A 406 12.09 33.06 13.49
N ALA A 407 12.92 33.36 14.49
CA ALA A 407 14.02 34.30 14.32
C ALA A 407 15.12 33.80 13.35
N PRO A 408 15.72 34.69 12.54
CA PRO A 408 16.88 34.36 11.69
C PRO A 408 18.05 33.74 12.45
N GLN A 409 18.32 34.21 13.66
CA GLN A 409 19.38 33.65 14.52
C GLN A 409 19.13 32.17 14.85
N ALA A 410 17.87 31.77 15.12
CA ALA A 410 17.54 30.38 15.38
C ALA A 410 17.85 29.46 14.18
N TYR A 411 17.72 29.99 12.95
CA TYR A 411 18.10 29.25 11.74
C TYR A 411 19.60 28.96 11.71
N GLN A 412 20.42 29.96 12.04
CA GLN A 412 21.88 29.80 12.12
C GLN A 412 22.26 28.83 13.23
N ASP A 413 21.65 28.96 14.40
CA ASP A 413 21.94 28.08 15.55
C ASP A 413 21.56 26.63 15.27
N ILE A 414 20.43 26.36 14.60
CA ILE A 414 19.95 24.99 14.33
C ILE A 414 20.63 24.38 13.10
N HIS A 415 20.67 25.09 11.98
CA HIS A 415 21.10 24.51 10.68
C HIS A 415 22.53 24.90 10.30
N GLY A 416 23.04 26.03 10.79
CA GLY A 416 24.41 26.49 10.56
C GLY A 416 25.44 25.86 11.51
N SER A 417 25.03 25.44 12.71
CA SER A 417 25.93 24.88 13.72
C SER A 417 26.58 23.57 13.28
N ALA A 418 27.91 23.62 13.12
CA ALA A 418 28.72 22.44 12.81
C ALA A 418 30.09 22.48 13.49
N ILE A 419 30.59 21.32 13.93
CA ILE A 419 31.95 21.13 14.44
C ILE A 419 32.70 20.24 13.46
N HIS A 420 33.80 20.72 12.89
CA HIS A 420 34.54 20.01 11.82
C HIS A 420 33.60 19.57 10.66
N ASN A 421 32.70 20.45 10.23
CA ASN A 421 31.67 20.20 9.21
C ASN A 421 30.70 19.03 9.56
N ARG A 422 30.60 18.67 10.84
CA ARG A 422 29.63 17.72 11.39
C ARG A 422 28.49 18.50 12.02
N GLU A 423 27.26 18.25 11.60
CA GLU A 423 26.09 18.91 12.21
C GLU A 423 26.00 18.58 13.71
N VAL A 424 25.72 19.60 14.52
CA VAL A 424 25.54 19.43 15.98
C VAL A 424 24.08 19.07 16.29
N PHE A 425 23.14 19.70 15.60
CA PHE A 425 21.72 19.37 15.62
C PHE A 425 21.43 18.33 14.55
N THR A 426 21.21 17.07 14.96
CA THR A 426 21.09 15.95 14.01
C THR A 426 19.70 15.84 13.42
N LYS A 427 19.60 15.31 12.20
CA LYS A 427 18.31 15.14 11.51
C LYS A 427 17.39 14.14 12.24
N THR A 428 16.10 14.46 12.35
CA THR A 428 15.09 13.50 12.81
C THR A 428 14.77 12.47 11.73
N ASN A 429 13.81 11.56 11.99
CA ASN A 429 13.24 10.69 10.95
C ASN A 429 12.29 11.42 9.97
N PHE A 430 12.44 12.74 9.84
CA PHE A 430 11.66 13.52 8.90
C PHE A 430 12.16 13.29 7.47
N GLN A 431 11.25 13.09 6.51
CA GLN A 431 11.52 12.67 5.12
C GLN A 431 12.00 11.22 4.97
N ASP A 432 12.02 10.43 6.04
CA ASP A 432 12.28 9.00 5.93
C ASP A 432 11.02 8.25 5.46
N MET A 433 11.13 7.62 4.29
CA MET A 433 10.07 6.89 3.60
C MET A 433 9.93 5.43 4.08
N GLY A 434 10.81 4.95 4.99
CA GLY A 434 10.82 3.58 5.50
C GLY A 434 11.45 2.57 4.53
N LEU A 435 12.46 2.99 3.77
CA LEU A 435 13.20 2.17 2.83
C LEU A 435 14.55 1.73 3.44
N ASP A 436 15.07 0.59 2.99
CA ASP A 436 16.33 0.05 3.49
C ASP A 436 17.55 0.88 3.08
N GLU A 437 17.60 1.29 1.80
CA GLU A 437 18.56 2.27 1.27
C GLU A 437 17.84 3.61 1.10
N ILE A 438 18.41 4.69 1.65
CA ILE A 438 17.80 6.02 1.68
C ILE A 438 18.61 7.04 0.88
N GLY A 439 17.91 8.01 0.28
CA GLY A 439 18.53 9.12 -0.44
C GLY A 439 19.26 10.08 0.51
N LEU A 440 20.16 10.91 -0.06
CA LEU A 440 20.94 11.90 0.69
C LEU A 440 20.10 12.72 1.68
N THR A 441 18.93 13.19 1.25
CA THR A 441 18.08 14.06 2.08
C THR A 441 17.55 13.34 3.31
N ALA A 442 17.26 12.03 3.23
CA ALA A 442 16.68 11.26 4.33
C ALA A 442 17.73 10.71 5.32
N GLU A 443 19.02 10.67 4.94
CA GLU A 443 20.10 10.16 5.80
C GLU A 443 20.21 10.96 7.11
N ARG A 444 20.22 10.27 8.25
CA ARG A 444 20.21 10.86 9.58
C ARG A 444 21.58 10.90 10.22
N ASP A 445 22.42 9.92 9.91
CA ASP A 445 23.77 9.86 10.42
C ASP A 445 24.62 10.94 9.74
N PRO A 446 25.20 11.90 10.50
CA PRO A 446 26.00 12.99 9.94
C PRO A 446 27.21 12.51 9.12
N ASP A 447 27.79 11.37 9.48
CA ASP A 447 29.02 10.87 8.90
C ASP A 447 28.71 10.10 7.60
N ILE A 448 27.64 9.28 7.58
CA ILE A 448 27.13 8.66 6.34
C ILE A 448 26.65 9.72 5.35
N HIS A 449 25.88 10.71 5.81
CA HIS A 449 25.41 11.81 4.98
C HIS A 449 26.58 12.55 4.32
N ARG A 450 27.64 12.84 5.07
CA ARG A 450 28.84 13.51 4.55
C ARG A 450 29.52 12.68 3.48
N GLU A 451 29.60 11.36 3.67
CA GLU A 451 30.16 10.47 2.67
C GLU A 451 29.33 10.47 1.38
N MET A 452 28.00 10.37 1.48
CA MET A 452 27.09 10.45 0.35
C MET A 452 27.20 11.80 -0.37
N ALA A 453 27.20 12.92 0.37
CA ALA A 453 27.35 14.27 -0.17
C ALA A 453 28.68 14.43 -0.93
N ARG A 454 29.77 13.89 -0.39
CA ARG A 454 31.09 13.90 -1.05
C ARG A 454 31.08 13.14 -2.38
N LYS A 455 30.35 12.03 -2.47
CA LYS A 455 30.20 11.26 -3.74
C LYS A 455 29.38 12.04 -4.78
N LEU A 456 28.37 12.79 -4.34
CA LEU A 456 27.49 13.59 -5.21
C LEU A 456 28.12 14.93 -5.64
N GLN A 457 29.01 15.51 -4.85
CA GLN A 457 29.59 16.84 -5.08
C GLN A 457 30.12 17.10 -6.50
N PRO A 458 30.82 16.16 -7.18
CA PRO A 458 31.32 16.41 -8.54
C PRO A 458 30.22 16.75 -9.56
N ALA A 459 29.03 16.17 -9.42
CA ALA A 459 27.88 16.42 -10.30
C ALA A 459 27.33 17.85 -10.19
N PHE A 460 27.68 18.57 -9.12
CA PHE A 460 27.25 19.94 -8.86
C PHE A 460 28.41 20.95 -8.90
N SER A 461 29.57 20.55 -9.42
CA SER A 461 30.70 21.47 -9.65
C SER A 461 30.34 22.51 -10.71
N THR A 462 30.95 23.71 -10.65
CA THR A 462 30.71 24.78 -11.64
C THR A 462 30.81 24.30 -13.08
N ARG A 463 31.80 23.44 -13.37
CA ARG A 463 31.99 22.84 -14.69
C ARG A 463 30.85 21.89 -15.08
N ALA A 464 30.39 21.05 -14.16
CA ALA A 464 29.26 20.15 -14.41
C ALA A 464 27.96 20.94 -14.66
N VAL A 465 27.70 21.97 -13.85
CA VAL A 465 26.53 22.86 -14.03
C VAL A 465 26.53 23.51 -15.41
N GLN A 466 27.67 24.06 -15.85
CA GLN A 466 27.80 24.63 -17.19
C GLN A 466 27.55 23.60 -18.30
N ALA A 467 28.00 22.35 -18.10
CA ALA A 467 27.80 21.28 -19.07
C ALA A 467 26.33 20.86 -19.24
N HIS A 468 25.46 21.17 -18.27
CA HIS A 468 24.02 20.91 -18.35
C HIS A 468 23.24 22.03 -19.07
N GLU A 469 23.86 23.17 -19.37
CA GLU A 469 23.17 24.33 -19.97
C GLU A 469 22.47 23.97 -21.28
N SER A 470 23.12 23.22 -22.16
CA SER A 470 22.56 22.83 -23.46
C SER A 470 21.27 22.03 -23.32
N THR A 471 21.25 21.06 -22.41
CA THR A 471 20.06 20.27 -22.06
C THR A 471 18.96 21.17 -21.51
N VAL A 472 19.29 22.06 -20.57
CA VAL A 472 18.30 22.97 -19.97
C VAL A 472 17.69 23.90 -21.02
N ARG A 473 18.51 24.48 -21.90
CA ARG A 473 18.04 25.33 -22.99
C ARG A 473 17.13 24.57 -23.94
N SER A 474 17.48 23.35 -24.33
CA SER A 474 16.66 22.54 -25.24
C SER A 474 15.24 22.31 -24.70
N HIS A 475 15.11 21.97 -23.41
CA HIS A 475 13.80 21.79 -22.78
C HIS A 475 13.00 23.08 -22.66
N ILE A 476 13.67 24.19 -22.33
CA ILE A 476 13.03 25.52 -22.30
C ILE A 476 12.59 25.93 -23.70
N ASP A 477 13.39 25.69 -24.73
CA ASP A 477 13.05 26.07 -26.11
C ASP A 477 11.85 25.26 -26.63
N GLU A 478 11.79 23.95 -26.35
CA GLU A 478 10.61 23.13 -26.63
C GLU A 478 9.37 23.62 -25.86
N PHE A 479 9.53 24.03 -24.60
CA PHE A 479 8.45 24.65 -23.84
C PHE A 479 7.95 25.94 -24.50
N LEU A 480 8.84 26.81 -24.95
CA LEU A 480 8.45 28.06 -25.61
C LEU A 480 7.72 27.79 -26.92
N LEU A 481 8.15 26.80 -27.70
CA LEU A 481 7.43 26.38 -28.92
C LEU A 481 5.98 25.95 -28.61
N GLN A 482 5.79 25.17 -27.55
CA GLN A 482 4.45 24.77 -27.10
C GLN A 482 3.64 25.96 -26.58
N MET A 483 4.27 26.96 -25.96
CA MET A 483 3.57 28.19 -25.56
C MET A 483 3.16 29.05 -26.77
N GLU A 484 3.92 29.02 -27.88
CA GLU A 484 3.48 29.66 -29.14
C GLU A 484 2.21 28.99 -29.68
N GLU A 485 2.16 27.66 -29.67
CA GLU A 485 1.04 26.89 -30.23
C GLU A 485 -0.21 26.93 -29.33
N HIS A 486 -0.04 26.77 -28.02
CA HIS A 486 -1.16 26.59 -27.09
C HIS A 486 -1.45 27.85 -26.25
N GLY A 487 -0.42 28.60 -25.88
CA GLY A 487 -0.48 29.74 -24.96
C GLY A 487 -1.05 31.02 -25.58
N THR A 488 -1.01 31.15 -26.90
CA THR A 488 -1.55 32.30 -27.66
C THR A 488 -3.06 32.27 -27.88
N LYS A 489 -3.71 31.17 -27.49
CA LYS A 489 -5.16 31.02 -27.58
C LYS A 489 -5.85 31.87 -26.52
N GLU A 490 -7.08 32.32 -26.81
CA GLU A 490 -7.85 33.22 -25.93
C GLU A 490 -7.98 32.70 -24.49
N GLN A 491 -8.15 31.38 -24.34
CA GLN A 491 -8.29 30.71 -23.05
C GLN A 491 -7.00 30.62 -22.21
N GLY A 492 -5.84 30.90 -22.82
CA GLY A 492 -4.52 30.67 -22.24
C GLY A 492 -4.22 29.20 -21.96
N VAL A 493 -3.20 28.96 -21.14
CA VAL A 493 -2.77 27.63 -20.70
C VAL A 493 -2.57 27.58 -19.19
N ASP A 494 -2.84 26.44 -18.57
CA ASP A 494 -2.54 26.23 -17.14
C ASP A 494 -1.03 26.03 -16.93
N MET A 495 -0.37 27.09 -16.49
CA MET A 495 1.06 27.08 -16.20
C MET A 495 1.43 26.13 -15.07
N LYS A 496 0.50 25.77 -14.17
CA LYS A 496 0.79 24.75 -13.16
C LYS A 496 1.16 23.42 -13.84
N LEU A 497 0.35 22.97 -14.80
CA LEU A 497 0.55 21.73 -15.54
C LEU A 497 1.77 21.80 -16.46
N TRP A 498 1.90 22.88 -17.24
CA TRP A 498 3.01 23.02 -18.19
C TRP A 498 4.37 23.12 -17.49
N LEU A 499 4.43 23.78 -16.32
CA LEU A 499 5.64 23.83 -15.51
C LEU A 499 5.90 22.51 -14.77
N ASP A 500 4.86 21.77 -14.39
CA ASP A 500 5.01 20.38 -13.90
C ASP A 500 5.71 19.53 -14.98
N TRP A 501 5.30 19.64 -16.24
CA TRP A 501 5.93 18.93 -17.35
C TRP A 501 7.37 19.37 -17.60
N LEU A 502 7.63 20.67 -17.69
CA LEU A 502 8.98 21.20 -17.92
C LEU A 502 9.96 20.77 -16.82
N ALA A 503 9.57 20.94 -15.55
CA ALA A 503 10.45 20.57 -14.45
C ALA A 503 10.67 19.06 -14.36
N TRP A 504 9.67 18.24 -14.70
CA TRP A 504 9.81 16.78 -14.70
C TRP A 504 10.71 16.30 -15.84
N ASP A 505 10.58 16.87 -17.03
CA ASP A 505 11.45 16.56 -18.17
C ASP A 505 12.90 16.97 -17.86
N LEU A 506 13.12 18.18 -17.32
CA LEU A 506 14.43 18.65 -16.87
C LEU A 506 15.03 17.75 -15.78
N ALA A 507 14.27 17.43 -14.74
CA ALA A 507 14.74 16.57 -13.64
C ALA A 507 15.02 15.15 -14.14
N GLY A 508 14.20 14.63 -15.04
CA GLY A 508 14.38 13.35 -15.71
C GLY A 508 15.65 13.27 -16.53
N ASP A 509 15.91 14.31 -17.30
CA ASP A 509 17.07 14.31 -18.18
C ASP A 509 18.37 14.48 -17.39
N LEU A 510 18.36 15.33 -16.36
CA LEU A 510 19.53 15.53 -15.50
C LEU A 510 19.76 14.38 -14.51
N ALA A 511 18.72 13.66 -14.06
CA ALA A 511 18.88 12.53 -13.15
C ALA A 511 19.14 11.20 -13.89
N TYR A 512 18.45 10.95 -15.01
CA TYR A 512 18.47 9.65 -15.69
C TYR A 512 18.97 9.69 -17.14
N GLY A 513 19.36 10.86 -17.69
CA GLY A 513 19.62 11.00 -19.13
C GLY A 513 18.40 10.55 -19.96
N ARG A 514 17.20 10.93 -19.50
CA ARG A 514 15.91 10.52 -20.06
C ARG A 514 15.01 11.72 -20.27
N ASP A 515 14.79 12.07 -21.54
CA ASP A 515 13.70 12.94 -21.95
C ASP A 515 12.36 12.18 -21.92
N PHE A 516 11.49 12.53 -20.97
CA PHE A 516 10.15 11.95 -20.86
C PHE A 516 9.13 12.57 -21.83
N ARG A 517 9.50 13.67 -22.50
CA ARG A 517 8.73 14.34 -23.56
C ARG A 517 7.36 14.84 -23.11
N HIS A 518 7.17 15.15 -21.83
CA HIS A 518 5.89 15.64 -21.32
C HIS A 518 5.47 16.95 -21.97
N VAL A 519 6.40 17.90 -22.08
CA VAL A 519 6.16 19.21 -22.70
C VAL A 519 5.80 19.01 -24.17
N LYS A 520 6.64 18.26 -24.89
CA LYS A 520 6.52 18.03 -26.33
C LYS A 520 5.23 17.31 -26.72
N ASP A 521 4.88 16.28 -25.96
CA ASP A 521 3.71 15.45 -26.25
C ASP A 521 2.45 15.94 -25.51
N ALA A 522 2.56 17.04 -24.74
CA ALA A 522 1.52 17.63 -23.89
C ALA A 522 0.77 16.60 -23.03
N LYS A 523 1.52 15.68 -22.40
CA LYS A 523 0.94 14.49 -21.76
C LYS A 523 1.65 14.10 -20.48
N THR A 524 0.86 13.90 -19.42
CA THR A 524 1.33 13.39 -18.13
C THR A 524 1.66 11.90 -18.17
N SER A 525 2.89 11.52 -17.83
CA SER A 525 3.27 10.11 -17.66
C SER A 525 2.71 9.51 -16.38
N VAL A 526 2.64 8.17 -16.34
CA VAL A 526 2.30 7.42 -15.12
C VAL A 526 3.29 7.73 -13.99
N PHE A 527 4.55 8.02 -14.31
CA PHE A 527 5.58 8.30 -13.31
C PHE A 527 5.29 9.61 -12.58
N LEU A 528 5.10 10.71 -13.32
CA LEU A 528 4.74 12.01 -12.74
C LEU A 528 3.39 11.93 -12.00
N ALA A 529 2.37 11.31 -12.60
CA ALA A 529 1.05 11.15 -11.96
C ALA A 529 1.12 10.35 -10.64
N THR A 530 2.05 9.39 -10.53
CA THR A 530 2.29 8.62 -9.30
C THR A 530 3.07 9.45 -8.29
N PHE A 531 4.09 10.18 -8.72
CA PHE A 531 4.89 11.05 -7.86
C PHE A 531 4.05 12.11 -7.14
N LEU A 532 3.13 12.78 -7.86
CA LEU A 532 2.24 13.78 -7.26
C LEU A 532 1.38 13.22 -6.11
N LYS A 533 1.05 11.91 -6.14
CA LYS A 533 0.31 11.25 -5.04
C LYS A 533 1.18 10.95 -3.82
N VAL A 534 2.50 10.87 -3.98
CA VAL A 534 3.45 10.59 -2.90
C VAL A 534 3.49 11.72 -1.87
N GLY A 535 3.16 12.96 -2.25
CA GLY A 535 3.03 14.09 -1.32
C GLY A 535 2.07 13.84 -0.16
N LEU A 536 0.87 13.34 -0.48
CA LEU A 536 -0.14 13.00 0.52
C LEU A 536 0.26 11.75 1.29
N TRP A 537 0.78 10.71 0.60
CA TRP A 537 1.29 9.50 1.26
C TRP A 537 2.38 9.82 2.29
N GLY A 538 3.33 10.67 1.93
CA GLY A 538 4.43 11.09 2.79
C GLY A 538 3.92 11.80 4.04
N THR A 539 2.93 12.68 3.89
CA THR A 539 2.27 13.36 5.02
C THR A 539 1.59 12.34 5.95
N VAL A 540 0.81 11.41 5.39
CA VAL A 540 0.14 10.34 6.15
C VAL A 540 1.16 9.49 6.90
N ASN A 541 2.21 8.99 6.22
CA ASN A 541 3.25 8.17 6.82
C ASN A 541 3.93 8.93 7.98
N GLN A 542 4.31 10.18 7.75
CA GLN A 542 4.98 11.03 8.74
C GLN A 542 4.14 11.31 9.97
N VAL A 543 2.86 11.65 9.79
CA VAL A 543 1.94 11.87 10.92
C VAL A 543 1.65 10.55 11.63
N SER A 544 1.47 9.44 10.91
CA SER A 544 1.16 8.12 11.49
C SER A 544 2.24 7.61 12.45
N ARG A 545 3.51 7.92 12.16
CA ARG A 545 4.66 7.56 13.01
C ARG A 545 4.58 8.16 14.41
N ARG A 546 3.83 9.26 14.60
CA ARG A 546 3.59 9.89 15.90
C ARG A 546 2.48 9.22 16.73
N PHE A 547 1.76 8.26 16.16
CA PHE A 547 0.69 7.51 16.80
C PHE A 547 0.90 6.00 16.63
N PRO A 548 1.92 5.40 17.28
CA PRO A 548 2.30 4.00 17.05
C PRO A 548 1.16 3.00 17.27
N LEU A 549 0.28 3.25 18.25
CA LEU A 549 -0.89 2.41 18.51
C LEU A 549 -1.98 2.52 17.43
N LEU A 550 -2.11 3.67 16.77
CA LEU A 550 -3.12 3.91 15.73
C LEU A 550 -2.58 3.67 14.31
N ARG A 551 -1.26 3.61 14.14
CA ARG A 551 -0.60 3.50 12.84
C ARG A 551 -1.07 2.31 12.00
N PRO A 552 -1.28 1.08 12.54
CA PRO A 552 -1.82 -0.02 11.74
C PRO A 552 -3.23 0.27 11.22
N PHE A 553 -4.06 0.94 12.03
CA PHE A 553 -5.45 1.24 11.68
C PHE A 553 -5.58 2.37 10.67
N MET A 554 -4.65 3.33 10.70
CA MET A 554 -4.65 4.44 9.75
C MET A 554 -4.59 4.00 8.30
N TRP A 555 -3.95 2.87 8.00
CA TRP A 555 -3.86 2.35 6.63
C TRP A 555 -5.21 1.88 6.06
N PHE A 556 -6.19 1.55 6.91
CA PHE A 556 -7.57 1.28 6.45
C PHE A 556 -8.34 2.54 6.07
N LEU A 557 -7.92 3.71 6.54
CA LEU A 557 -8.59 5.00 6.27
C LEU A 557 -8.01 5.71 5.04
N VAL A 558 -6.90 5.21 4.50
CA VAL A 558 -6.18 5.84 3.39
C VAL A 558 -6.56 5.14 2.09
N PRO A 559 -6.94 5.87 1.02
CA PRO A 559 -7.31 5.25 -0.25
C PRO A 559 -6.20 4.34 -0.80
N PRO A 560 -6.53 3.17 -1.37
CA PRO A 560 -5.52 2.24 -1.91
C PRO A 560 -4.59 2.89 -2.95
N SER A 561 -5.10 3.83 -3.74
CA SER A 561 -4.30 4.58 -4.73
C SER A 561 -3.16 5.41 -4.12
N ILE A 562 -3.31 5.86 -2.87
CA ILE A 562 -2.27 6.56 -2.11
C ILE A 562 -1.31 5.54 -1.49
N VAL A 563 -1.81 4.46 -0.90
CA VAL A 563 -0.99 3.38 -0.32
C VAL A 563 -0.06 2.75 -1.37
N MET A 564 -0.56 2.54 -2.58
CA MET A 564 0.18 1.96 -3.71
C MET A 564 1.10 2.94 -4.45
N ALA A 565 1.06 4.24 -4.13
CA ALA A 565 1.85 5.25 -4.81
C ALA A 565 3.37 5.01 -4.62
N LEU A 566 3.83 4.77 -3.39
CA LEU A 566 5.26 4.56 -3.12
C LEU A 566 5.81 3.28 -3.79
N PRO A 567 5.20 2.08 -3.63
CA PRO A 567 5.68 0.88 -4.33
C PRO A 567 5.72 1.04 -5.86
N THR A 568 4.74 1.74 -6.44
CA THR A 568 4.69 2.00 -7.88
C THR A 568 5.81 2.96 -8.30
N LEU A 569 6.04 4.03 -7.53
CA LEU A 569 7.13 4.98 -7.76
C LEU A 569 8.49 4.27 -7.75
N LEU A 570 8.76 3.47 -6.72
CA LEU A 570 10.03 2.73 -6.58
C LEU A 570 10.24 1.75 -7.73
N ARG A 571 9.17 1.12 -8.23
CA ARG A 571 9.26 0.23 -9.40
C ARG A 571 9.65 1.00 -10.66
N LEU A 572 9.05 2.17 -10.90
CA LEU A 572 9.34 3.02 -12.06
C LEU A 572 10.76 3.62 -11.97
N ASN A 573 11.15 4.13 -10.81
CA ASN A 573 12.51 4.60 -10.55
C ASN A 573 13.56 3.51 -10.83
N ARG A 574 13.36 2.29 -10.31
CA ARG A 574 14.24 1.14 -10.58
C ARG A 574 14.33 0.81 -12.08
N GLN A 575 13.24 0.95 -12.82
CA GLN A 575 13.22 0.72 -14.26
C GLN A 575 14.06 1.75 -15.01
N GLU A 576 13.85 3.04 -14.75
CA GLU A 576 14.59 4.13 -15.40
C GLU A 576 16.08 4.08 -15.05
N MET A 577 16.41 3.85 -13.77
CA MET A 577 17.81 3.78 -13.36
C MET A 577 18.53 2.57 -13.96
N ARG A 578 17.87 1.41 -14.08
CA ARG A 578 18.46 0.25 -14.81
C ARG A 578 18.71 0.57 -16.28
N ALA A 579 17.77 1.24 -16.94
CA ALA A 579 17.93 1.67 -18.32
C ALA A 579 19.08 2.70 -18.46
N ARG A 580 19.29 3.54 -17.45
CA ARG A 580 20.42 4.47 -17.41
C ARG A 580 21.78 3.77 -17.17
N ILE A 581 21.84 2.78 -16.28
CA ILE A 581 23.06 1.96 -16.08
C ILE A 581 23.44 1.23 -17.38
N ALA A 582 22.46 0.67 -18.09
CA ALA A 582 22.69 -0.01 -19.37
C ALA A 582 23.26 0.93 -20.47
N ARG A 583 23.07 2.25 -20.34
CA ARG A 583 23.56 3.28 -21.27
C ARG A 583 24.84 3.97 -20.80
N ARG A 584 25.58 3.39 -19.84
CA ARG A 584 26.75 4.05 -19.20
C ARG A 584 27.77 4.65 -20.18
N ASP A 585 28.05 3.95 -21.28
CA ASP A 585 29.08 4.32 -22.26
C ASP A 585 28.53 5.12 -23.45
N ASN A 586 27.22 5.38 -23.48
CA ASN A 586 26.55 6.01 -24.61
C ASN A 586 25.53 7.07 -24.14
N LEU A 587 26.07 8.24 -23.79
CA LEU A 587 25.29 9.39 -23.34
C LEU A 587 25.18 10.43 -24.44
N SER A 588 23.96 10.92 -24.68
CA SER A 588 23.69 12.04 -25.58
C SER A 588 24.18 13.37 -25.01
N HIS A 589 24.17 13.52 -23.69
CA HIS A 589 24.69 14.68 -22.96
C HIS A 589 25.00 14.30 -21.50
N PRO A 590 25.72 15.14 -20.75
CA PRO A 590 26.00 14.93 -19.34
C PRO A 590 24.75 14.90 -18.45
N ASP A 591 24.76 14.04 -17.43
CA ASP A 591 23.75 13.96 -16.37
C ASP A 591 24.43 13.76 -14.99
N TYR A 592 23.67 13.76 -13.90
CA TYR A 592 24.23 13.60 -12.56
C TYR A 592 24.79 12.20 -12.30
N MET A 593 24.16 11.17 -12.87
CA MET A 593 24.50 9.77 -12.64
C MET A 593 25.82 9.36 -13.28
N GLN A 594 26.31 10.09 -14.28
CA GLN A 594 27.63 9.87 -14.87
C GLN A 594 28.76 9.88 -13.83
N HIS A 595 28.60 10.64 -12.73
CA HIS A 595 29.59 10.74 -11.66
C HIS A 595 29.43 9.67 -10.58
N LEU A 596 28.27 9.01 -10.53
CA LEU A 596 27.91 8.05 -9.49
C LEU A 596 27.98 6.61 -9.98
N ILE A 597 27.74 6.36 -11.27
CA ILE A 597 27.85 5.03 -11.85
C ILE A 597 29.34 4.68 -11.95
N PRO A 598 29.82 3.64 -11.23
CA PRO A 598 31.22 3.25 -11.28
C PRO A 598 31.59 2.66 -12.63
N ALA A 599 32.89 2.68 -12.95
CA ALA A 599 33.41 2.04 -14.17
C ALA A 599 33.28 0.50 -14.15
N GLU A 600 33.25 -0.11 -12.96
CA GLU A 600 33.13 -1.55 -12.73
C GLU A 600 31.86 -1.87 -11.91
N GLU A 601 31.13 -2.93 -12.29
CA GLU A 601 29.79 -3.26 -11.74
C GLU A 601 29.78 -3.58 -10.23
N ASP A 602 30.90 -4.05 -9.66
CA ASP A 602 30.98 -4.50 -8.26
C ASP A 602 31.23 -3.40 -7.23
N GLN A 603 31.39 -2.13 -7.65
CA GLN A 603 31.85 -1.07 -6.76
C GLN A 603 30.74 -0.37 -5.95
N ILE A 604 29.48 -0.43 -6.40
CA ILE A 604 28.35 0.23 -5.72
C ILE A 604 27.08 -0.64 -5.81
N LYS A 605 26.37 -0.80 -4.68
CA LYS A 605 25.07 -1.48 -4.64
C LYS A 605 24.05 -0.75 -5.54
N ALA A 606 23.39 -1.50 -6.42
CA ALA A 606 22.36 -0.96 -7.30
C ALA A 606 21.23 -0.24 -6.53
N ASP A 607 20.83 -0.75 -5.36
CA ASP A 607 19.79 -0.12 -4.54
C ASP A 607 20.19 1.27 -4.01
N TRP A 608 21.48 1.51 -3.76
CA TRP A 608 21.97 2.84 -3.38
C TRP A 608 21.83 3.83 -4.55
N LEU A 609 22.20 3.41 -5.77
CA LEU A 609 22.00 4.24 -6.97
C LEU A 609 20.52 4.55 -7.22
N PHE A 610 19.64 3.56 -7.01
CA PHE A 610 18.19 3.78 -7.10
C PHE A 610 17.71 4.83 -6.10
N ALA A 611 18.18 4.78 -4.86
CA ALA A 611 17.81 5.76 -3.84
C ALA A 611 18.32 7.17 -4.18
N GLN A 612 19.54 7.32 -4.70
CA GLN A 612 20.06 8.63 -5.11
C GLN A 612 19.33 9.19 -6.32
N ALA A 613 18.95 8.35 -7.28
CA ALA A 613 18.26 8.79 -8.49
C ALA A 613 16.83 9.29 -8.18
N ASP A 614 16.11 8.60 -7.29
CA ASP A 614 14.81 9.04 -6.78
C ASP A 614 14.91 10.42 -6.11
N GLU A 615 15.93 10.60 -5.27
CA GLU A 615 16.17 11.85 -4.55
C GLU A 615 16.48 13.00 -5.52
N LEU A 616 17.37 12.79 -6.50
CA LEU A 616 17.72 13.82 -7.49
C LEU A 616 16.55 14.19 -8.39
N MET A 617 15.72 13.22 -8.77
CA MET A 617 14.48 13.47 -9.50
C MET A 617 13.51 14.31 -8.65
N ALA A 618 13.24 13.89 -7.41
CA ALA A 618 12.33 14.58 -6.51
C ALA A 618 12.78 16.02 -6.20
N ALA A 619 14.07 16.20 -5.89
CA ALA A 619 14.67 17.48 -5.55
C ALA A 619 14.84 18.42 -6.76
N GLY A 620 14.96 17.87 -7.97
CA GLY A 620 15.00 18.65 -9.22
C GLY A 620 13.61 19.09 -9.69
N PHE A 621 12.58 18.31 -9.39
CA PHE A 621 11.21 18.56 -9.85
C PHE A 621 10.45 19.57 -8.97
N ASP A 622 10.07 19.21 -7.74
CA ASP A 622 9.08 20.00 -6.98
C ASP A 622 9.58 21.42 -6.66
N PRO A 623 10.83 21.63 -6.18
CA PRO A 623 11.34 22.97 -5.93
C PRO A 623 11.36 23.86 -7.18
N LEU A 624 11.72 23.29 -8.35
CA LEU A 624 11.79 24.05 -9.59
C LEU A 624 10.39 24.46 -10.06
N THR A 625 9.41 23.53 -10.07
CA THR A 625 8.05 23.89 -10.49
C THR A 625 7.44 24.95 -9.60
N ASN A 626 7.65 24.84 -8.29
CA ASN A 626 7.22 25.86 -7.31
C ASN A 626 7.80 27.23 -7.65
N GLN A 627 9.11 27.27 -7.91
CA GLN A 627 9.80 28.50 -8.20
C GLN A 627 9.34 29.14 -9.51
N LEU A 628 9.26 28.37 -10.60
CA LEU A 628 8.84 28.89 -11.90
C LEU A 628 7.38 29.39 -11.84
N SER A 629 6.50 28.65 -11.15
CA SER A 629 5.10 29.04 -11.00
C SER A 629 4.97 30.34 -10.20
N ALA A 630 5.74 30.48 -9.12
CA ALA A 630 5.77 31.69 -8.31
C ALA A 630 6.29 32.89 -9.11
N ILE A 631 7.32 32.73 -9.93
CA ILE A 631 7.84 33.80 -10.79
C ILE A 631 6.74 34.25 -11.78
N VAL A 632 6.14 33.31 -12.52
CA VAL A 632 5.11 33.61 -13.52
C VAL A 632 3.93 34.34 -12.88
N TYR A 633 3.40 33.82 -11.76
CA TYR A 633 2.28 34.42 -11.05
C TYR A 633 2.59 35.84 -10.55
N ASN A 634 3.73 36.03 -9.86
CA ASN A 634 4.08 37.32 -9.27
C ASN A 634 4.35 38.39 -10.33
N LEU A 635 4.95 38.01 -11.47
CA LEU A 635 5.15 38.92 -12.59
C LEU A 635 3.83 39.31 -13.24
N CYS A 636 2.93 38.36 -13.52
CA CYS A 636 1.64 38.66 -14.15
C CYS A 636 0.71 39.50 -13.24
N THR A 637 0.87 39.40 -11.92
CA THR A 637 0.13 40.23 -10.95
C THR A 637 0.82 41.55 -10.64
N SER A 638 1.98 41.81 -11.24
CA SER A 638 2.79 43.00 -11.02
C SER A 638 3.28 43.62 -12.33
N PRO A 639 2.40 44.25 -13.15
CA PRO A 639 2.74 44.73 -14.49
C PRO A 639 3.95 45.68 -14.52
N GLU A 640 4.07 46.57 -13.55
CA GLU A 640 5.24 47.47 -13.43
C GLU A 640 6.56 46.71 -13.29
N LYS A 641 6.57 45.64 -12.48
CA LYS A 641 7.79 44.82 -12.29
C LYS A 641 8.05 43.95 -13.51
N MET A 642 7.00 43.48 -14.19
CA MET A 642 7.11 42.78 -15.48
C MET A 642 7.78 43.68 -16.52
N GLU A 643 7.34 44.92 -16.67
CA GLU A 643 7.89 45.88 -17.63
C GLU A 643 9.40 46.13 -17.38
N ARG A 644 9.80 46.30 -16.11
CA ARG A 644 11.20 46.50 -15.73
C ARG A 644 12.09 45.30 -16.12
N VAL A 645 11.66 44.08 -15.82
CA VAL A 645 12.44 42.86 -16.15
C VAL A 645 12.47 42.60 -17.65
N VAL A 646 11.34 42.81 -18.34
CA VAL A 646 11.25 42.71 -19.81
C VAL A 646 12.19 43.73 -20.47
N THR A 647 12.23 44.95 -19.97
CA THR A 647 13.12 46.01 -20.45
C THR A 647 14.58 45.62 -20.29
N GLU A 648 15.00 45.15 -19.11
CA GLU A 648 16.39 44.69 -18.87
C GLU A 648 16.78 43.56 -19.85
N ILE A 649 15.88 42.61 -20.11
CA ILE A 649 16.14 41.47 -21.00
C ILE A 649 16.19 41.90 -22.47
N ARG A 650 15.14 42.56 -22.98
CA ARG A 650 14.99 42.90 -24.40
C ARG A 650 15.95 44.00 -24.86
N GLN A 651 16.40 44.89 -23.97
CA GLN A 651 17.47 45.82 -24.30
C GLN A 651 18.84 45.14 -24.41
N ARG A 652 19.06 44.08 -23.62
CA ARG A 652 20.35 43.38 -23.56
C ARG A 652 20.54 42.37 -24.70
N TYR A 653 19.48 41.73 -25.17
CA TYR A 653 19.54 40.63 -26.12
C TYR A 653 18.64 40.87 -27.33
N GLN A 654 19.21 40.73 -28.52
CA GLN A 654 18.46 40.84 -29.77
C GLN A 654 17.85 39.49 -30.16
N THR A 655 18.59 38.39 -29.95
CA THR A 655 18.13 37.04 -30.30
C THR A 655 18.14 36.10 -29.10
N SER A 656 17.35 35.03 -29.18
CA SER A 656 17.25 34.04 -28.10
C SER A 656 18.54 33.22 -27.92
N GLU A 657 19.38 33.14 -28.96
CA GLU A 657 20.64 32.41 -28.96
C GLU A 657 21.70 33.08 -28.07
N GLU A 658 21.66 34.42 -27.94
CA GLU A 658 22.55 35.21 -27.08
C GLU A 658 22.30 35.01 -25.58
N ILE A 659 21.14 34.44 -25.23
CA ILE A 659 20.72 34.18 -23.85
C ILE A 659 21.39 32.88 -23.38
N THR A 660 22.49 33.03 -22.64
CA THR A 660 23.30 31.93 -22.08
C THR A 660 23.34 32.02 -20.55
N ALA A 661 23.69 30.94 -19.87
CA ALA A 661 23.77 30.96 -18.40
C ALA A 661 24.79 31.99 -17.88
N GLU A 662 25.89 32.18 -18.62
CA GLU A 662 26.92 33.17 -18.31
C GLU A 662 26.43 34.60 -18.50
N SER A 663 25.77 34.89 -19.63
CA SER A 663 25.35 36.26 -19.95
C SER A 663 24.30 36.80 -18.96
N LEU A 664 23.53 35.91 -18.34
CA LEU A 664 22.48 36.22 -17.36
C LEU A 664 22.98 36.50 -15.94
N GLN A 665 24.24 36.16 -15.60
CA GLN A 665 24.76 36.40 -14.25
C GLN A 665 24.79 37.90 -13.89
N GLY A 666 24.97 38.76 -14.89
CA GLY A 666 25.05 40.21 -14.72
C GLY A 666 23.70 40.95 -14.66
N LEU A 667 22.58 40.28 -14.98
CA LEU A 667 21.25 40.90 -14.99
C LEU A 667 20.69 41.03 -13.58
N LYS A 668 20.88 42.20 -12.98
CA LYS A 668 20.61 42.43 -11.56
C LYS A 668 19.12 42.34 -11.26
N TYR A 669 18.26 42.85 -12.15
CA TYR A 669 16.82 42.85 -11.90
C TYR A 669 16.19 41.48 -12.13
N VAL A 670 16.63 40.71 -13.15
CA VAL A 670 16.26 39.28 -13.31
C VAL A 670 16.61 38.48 -12.05
N ASN A 671 17.82 38.64 -11.51
CA ASN A 671 18.24 37.96 -10.28
C ASN A 671 17.39 38.37 -9.07
N ALA A 672 17.05 39.66 -8.98
CA ALA A 672 16.21 40.19 -7.93
C ALA A 672 14.77 39.62 -7.98
N VAL A 673 14.20 39.49 -9.19
CA VAL A 673 12.90 38.84 -9.44
C VAL A 673 12.90 37.39 -8.96
N ILE A 674 13.95 36.63 -9.28
CA ILE A 674 14.08 35.23 -8.86
C ILE A 674 14.18 35.13 -7.33
N ASN A 675 15.01 35.97 -6.70
CA ASN A 675 15.19 35.97 -5.25
C ASN A 675 13.91 36.37 -4.50
N GLU A 676 13.19 37.39 -4.98
CA GLU A 676 11.93 37.79 -4.36
C GLU A 676 10.85 36.71 -4.52
N ALA A 677 10.81 36.02 -5.67
CA ALA A 677 9.92 34.88 -5.84
C ALA A 677 10.28 33.72 -4.89
N LEU A 678 11.58 33.44 -4.68
CA LEU A 678 12.04 32.46 -3.68
C LEU A 678 11.65 32.86 -2.24
N ARG A 679 11.66 34.16 -1.92
CA ARG A 679 11.31 34.68 -0.60
C ARG A 679 9.82 34.49 -0.31
N ILE A 680 8.97 34.86 -1.26
CA ILE A 680 7.50 34.75 -1.16
C ILE A 680 7.07 33.29 -1.22
N HIS A 681 7.70 32.49 -2.08
CA HIS A 681 7.35 31.10 -2.28
C HIS A 681 8.55 30.19 -2.01
N THR A 682 8.86 30.00 -0.73
CA THR A 682 9.95 29.12 -0.31
C THR A 682 9.59 27.64 -0.50
N SER A 683 10.39 26.91 -1.27
CA SER A 683 10.17 25.48 -1.54
C SER A 683 10.25 24.61 -0.28
N ALA A 684 11.01 25.02 0.74
CA ALA A 684 11.09 24.37 2.05
C ALA A 684 10.29 25.16 3.11
N ALA A 685 8.99 25.35 2.90
CA ALA A 685 8.17 26.14 3.82
C ALA A 685 8.01 25.54 5.22
N PHE A 686 8.26 24.24 5.39
CA PHE A 686 8.17 23.54 6.67
C PHE A 686 9.50 23.50 7.44
N GLY A 687 9.44 23.02 8.68
CA GLY A 687 10.43 23.24 9.74
C GLY A 687 11.87 22.72 9.57
N LEU A 688 12.08 21.71 8.73
CA LEU A 688 13.29 20.88 8.70
C LEU A 688 13.75 20.43 10.10
N PRO A 689 12.94 19.63 10.84
CA PRO A 689 13.20 19.33 12.24
C PRO A 689 14.56 18.65 12.49
N ARG A 690 15.17 19.02 13.62
CA ARG A 690 16.44 18.49 14.16
C ARG A 690 16.30 18.10 15.62
N VAL A 691 17.19 17.25 16.13
CA VAL A 691 17.27 16.87 17.55
C VAL A 691 18.30 17.75 18.24
N SER A 692 17.90 18.39 19.35
CA SER A 692 18.80 19.21 20.15
C SER A 692 19.84 18.34 20.87
N PRO A 693 21.13 18.73 20.88
CA PRO A 693 22.17 18.12 21.70
C PRO A 693 22.13 18.62 23.16
N GLY A 694 21.25 19.56 23.51
CA GLY A 694 21.31 20.29 24.78
C GLY A 694 22.06 21.62 24.64
N ALA A 695 21.57 22.50 23.77
CA ALA A 695 22.24 23.75 23.40
C ALA A 695 21.30 24.96 23.46
N LYS A 696 21.88 26.18 23.40
CA LYS A 696 21.10 27.41 23.25
C LYS A 696 20.71 27.59 21.78
N VAL A 697 19.47 28.01 21.55
CA VAL A 697 18.92 28.41 20.26
C VAL A 697 18.22 29.75 20.47
N ASP A 698 18.68 30.80 19.80
CA ASP A 698 18.13 32.15 19.89
C ASP A 698 17.98 32.63 21.35
N GLY A 699 19.04 32.42 22.14
CA GLY A 699 19.08 32.76 23.57
C GLY A 699 18.35 31.77 24.50
N HIS A 700 17.51 30.88 23.99
CA HIS A 700 16.77 29.89 24.78
C HIS A 700 17.54 28.57 24.92
N TYR A 701 17.72 28.07 26.14
CA TYR A 701 18.30 26.74 26.33
C TYR A 701 17.29 25.64 25.97
N VAL A 702 17.66 24.78 25.02
CA VAL A 702 16.84 23.66 24.56
C VAL A 702 17.46 22.34 25.04
N PRO A 703 16.78 21.59 25.94
CA PRO A 703 17.29 20.32 26.46
C PRO A 703 17.63 19.29 25.38
N GLN A 704 18.54 18.37 25.70
CA GLN A 704 18.91 17.26 24.82
C GLN A 704 17.69 16.39 24.50
N GLY A 705 17.56 15.95 23.24
CA GLY A 705 16.48 15.07 22.78
C GLY A 705 15.16 15.79 22.45
N VAL A 706 15.06 17.10 22.70
CA VAL A 706 13.94 17.93 22.21
C VAL A 706 14.08 18.12 20.70
N VAL A 707 12.97 18.03 19.97
CA VAL A 707 12.94 18.35 18.54
C VAL A 707 12.78 19.85 18.37
N VAL A 708 13.61 20.44 17.50
CA VAL A 708 13.55 21.86 17.14
C VAL A 708 13.43 22.02 15.64
N GLN A 709 12.75 23.07 15.19
CA GLN A 709 12.60 23.35 13.77
C GLN A 709 12.44 24.87 13.55
N THR A 710 12.60 25.32 12.32
CA THR A 710 12.44 26.74 11.94
C THR A 710 11.41 26.89 10.83
N CYS A 711 10.47 27.82 10.92
CA CYS A 711 9.51 28.00 9.85
C CYS A 711 9.97 29.07 8.87
N HIS A 712 10.57 28.64 7.76
CA HIS A 712 11.07 29.56 6.73
C HIS A 712 9.99 30.51 6.23
N TYR A 713 8.81 29.98 5.93
CA TYR A 713 7.67 30.77 5.46
C TYR A 713 7.28 31.85 6.47
N ALA A 714 7.25 31.52 7.77
CA ALA A 714 6.92 32.50 8.80
C ALA A 714 7.97 33.60 8.87
N THR A 715 9.27 33.26 8.87
CA THR A 715 10.36 34.24 8.91
C THR A 715 10.31 35.19 7.72
N THR A 716 10.12 34.68 6.50
CA THR A 716 10.08 35.53 5.29
C THR A 716 8.79 36.32 5.14
N HIS A 717 7.74 35.99 5.91
CA HIS A 717 6.44 36.66 5.91
C HIS A 717 6.16 37.46 7.18
N ASP A 718 7.19 37.71 7.99
CA ASP A 718 7.10 38.51 9.21
C ASP A 718 7.61 39.94 8.95
N GLU A 719 6.78 40.93 9.26
CA GLU A 719 7.11 42.35 9.08
C GLU A 719 8.27 42.81 9.96
N ARG A 720 8.64 42.05 10.99
CA ARG A 720 9.81 42.30 11.83
C ARG A 720 11.12 42.03 11.10
N TYR A 721 11.11 41.17 10.09
CA TYR A 721 12.30 40.80 9.31
C TYR A 721 12.26 41.30 7.87
N PHE A 722 11.08 41.42 7.27
CA PHE A 722 10.94 41.88 5.89
C PHE A 722 9.82 42.91 5.77
N HIS A 723 10.15 44.12 5.30
CA HIS A 723 9.16 45.17 5.10
C HIS A 723 8.20 44.82 3.95
N ARG A 724 6.88 44.97 4.20
CA ARG A 724 5.77 44.59 3.30
C ARG A 724 5.96 43.18 2.71
N PRO A 725 6.00 42.15 3.57
CA PRO A 725 6.55 40.86 3.20
C PRO A 725 5.58 40.02 2.35
N PHE A 726 4.30 40.36 2.29
CA PHE A 726 3.32 39.69 1.44
C PHE A 726 3.28 40.23 0.00
N GLU A 727 4.02 41.31 -0.28
CA GLU A 727 4.05 41.93 -1.60
C GLU A 727 5.33 41.60 -2.36
N PHE A 728 5.22 41.53 -3.69
CA PHE A 728 6.33 41.26 -4.59
C PHE A 728 7.12 42.53 -4.90
N HIS A 729 8.29 42.65 -4.27
CA HIS A 729 9.25 43.75 -4.44
C HIS A 729 10.66 43.23 -4.72
N PRO A 730 11.02 42.94 -5.99
CA PRO A 730 12.38 42.62 -6.40
C PRO A 730 13.42 43.65 -5.92
N GLU A 731 13.01 44.91 -5.80
CA GLU A 731 13.86 46.04 -5.44
C GLU A 731 14.67 45.82 -4.15
N ARG A 732 14.16 45.00 -3.22
CA ARG A 732 14.87 44.66 -1.97
C ARG A 732 16.17 43.88 -2.18
N PHE A 733 16.29 43.14 -3.28
CA PHE A 733 17.46 42.33 -3.59
C PHE A 733 18.48 43.05 -4.50
N LEU A 734 18.21 44.31 -4.85
CA LEU A 734 19.14 45.10 -5.64
C LEU A 734 20.23 45.70 -4.75
N PRO A 735 21.47 45.88 -5.27
CA PRO A 735 22.48 46.61 -4.53
C PRO A 735 22.05 48.07 -4.35
N ARG A 736 22.43 48.69 -3.24
CA ARG A 736 22.11 50.11 -2.93
C ARG A 736 22.50 51.11 -4.02
N SER A 737 23.48 50.75 -4.86
CA SER A 737 23.93 51.55 -6.00
C SER A 737 23.03 51.43 -7.25
N HIS A 738 22.04 50.54 -7.25
CA HIS A 738 21.15 50.34 -8.38
C HIS A 738 20.06 51.44 -8.42
N PRO A 739 19.73 52.02 -9.60
CA PRO A 739 18.72 53.09 -9.69
C PRO A 739 17.31 52.69 -9.21
N LEU A 740 16.97 51.41 -9.33
CA LEU A 740 15.69 50.85 -8.87
C LEU A 740 15.72 50.37 -7.42
N TYR A 741 16.84 50.51 -6.69
CA TYR A 741 16.87 50.16 -5.27
C TYR A 741 16.02 51.15 -4.47
N GLU A 742 15.30 50.64 -3.47
CA GLU A 742 14.44 51.45 -2.63
C GLU A 742 14.90 51.36 -1.16
N GLU A 743 15.20 52.51 -0.56
CA GLU A 743 15.75 52.60 0.81
C GLU A 743 14.80 52.03 1.88
N ARG A 744 13.50 51.91 1.60
CA ARG A 744 12.51 51.32 2.53
C ARG A 744 12.81 49.85 2.87
N PHE A 745 13.60 49.15 2.06
CA PHE A 745 14.01 47.76 2.29
C PHE A 745 15.40 47.63 2.93
N SER A 746 16.04 48.75 3.30
CA SER A 746 17.38 48.78 3.89
C SER A 746 17.51 48.08 5.24
N HIS A 747 16.38 47.89 5.93
CA HIS A 747 16.29 47.23 7.24
C HIS A 747 15.78 45.79 7.17
N ASP A 748 15.57 45.25 5.97
CA ASP A 748 15.24 43.83 5.82
C ASP A 748 16.40 42.95 6.30
N ASP A 749 16.07 41.94 7.09
CA ASP A 749 17.02 40.96 7.61
C ASP A 749 17.25 39.83 6.60
N MET A 750 18.25 40.04 5.74
CA MET A 750 18.63 39.07 4.71
C MET A 750 19.17 37.76 5.28
N ASP A 751 19.55 37.68 6.57
CA ASP A 751 19.89 36.41 7.19
C ASP A 751 18.67 35.50 7.38
N GLY A 752 17.46 36.04 7.32
CA GLY A 752 16.20 35.29 7.26
C GLY A 752 15.95 34.60 5.91
N PHE A 753 16.66 34.99 4.85
CA PHE A 753 16.50 34.44 3.50
C PHE A 753 17.48 33.29 3.23
N ASN A 754 17.00 32.06 3.40
CA ASN A 754 17.80 30.82 3.30
C ASN A 754 17.20 29.74 2.35
N PRO A 755 16.76 30.08 1.13
CA PRO A 755 15.91 29.19 0.32
C PRO A 755 16.59 27.85 -0.05
N PHE A 756 17.92 27.79 0.03
CA PHE A 756 18.74 26.62 -0.27
C PHE A 756 19.35 25.96 0.97
N SER A 757 18.87 26.32 2.17
CA SER A 757 19.49 25.97 3.44
C SER A 757 20.96 26.42 3.57
N LYS A 758 21.60 26.12 4.70
CA LYS A 758 22.99 26.45 5.02
C LYS A 758 23.64 25.28 5.78
N GLY A 759 24.96 25.35 5.96
CA GLY A 759 25.72 24.36 6.74
C GLY A 759 25.98 23.03 6.01
N PRO A 760 26.31 21.95 6.74
CA PRO A 760 26.66 20.64 6.17
C PRO A 760 25.57 19.99 5.31
N ARG A 761 24.32 20.46 5.42
CA ARG A 761 23.15 20.01 4.64
C ARG A 761 22.60 21.09 3.71
N GLY A 762 23.41 22.07 3.32
CA GLY A 762 23.05 23.04 2.28
C GLY A 762 22.77 22.34 0.94
N CYS A 763 21.85 22.91 0.16
CA CYS A 763 21.44 22.34 -1.12
C CYS A 763 22.59 22.33 -2.14
N PRO A 764 23.02 21.17 -2.66
CA PRO A 764 24.07 21.11 -3.68
C PRO A 764 23.59 21.65 -5.04
N GLY A 765 22.27 21.61 -5.29
CA GLY A 765 21.65 22.04 -6.55
C GLY A 765 21.44 23.56 -6.70
N GLN A 766 21.91 24.39 -5.75
CA GLN A 766 21.66 25.84 -5.76
C GLN A 766 22.06 26.51 -7.08
N SER A 767 23.26 26.21 -7.59
CA SER A 767 23.76 26.80 -8.84
C SER A 767 22.94 26.37 -10.06
N VAL A 768 22.48 25.11 -10.10
CA VAL A 768 21.62 24.59 -11.18
C VAL A 768 20.26 25.26 -11.14
N ALA A 769 19.65 25.39 -9.96
CA ALA A 769 18.34 26.02 -9.79
C ALA A 769 18.35 27.48 -10.28
N TYR A 770 19.37 28.27 -9.92
CA TYR A 770 19.50 29.63 -10.42
C TYR A 770 19.73 29.67 -11.94
N MET A 771 20.54 28.78 -12.50
CA MET A 771 20.74 28.68 -13.95
C MET A 771 19.42 28.41 -14.67
N GLN A 772 18.66 27.41 -14.22
CA GLN A 772 17.35 27.05 -14.80
C GLN A 772 16.36 28.21 -14.72
N CYS A 773 16.24 28.87 -13.55
CA CYS A 773 15.34 30.01 -13.38
C CYS A 773 15.73 31.20 -14.26
N ARG A 774 17.02 31.54 -14.33
CA ARG A 774 17.50 32.65 -15.18
C ARG A 774 17.19 32.38 -16.65
N LEU A 775 17.56 31.21 -17.15
CA LEU A 775 17.32 30.84 -18.55
C LEU A 775 15.82 30.85 -18.87
N PHE A 776 14.99 30.30 -17.98
CA PHE A 776 13.55 30.28 -18.15
C PHE A 776 12.96 31.69 -18.22
N VAL A 777 13.24 32.54 -17.23
CA VAL A 777 12.70 33.91 -17.17
C VAL A 777 13.17 34.73 -18.36
N ALA A 778 14.46 34.68 -18.68
CA ALA A 778 15.03 35.46 -19.76
C ALA A 778 14.46 35.05 -21.12
N LYS A 779 14.43 33.75 -21.44
CA LYS A 779 13.93 33.29 -22.74
C LYS A 779 12.41 33.46 -22.87
N LEU A 780 11.66 33.22 -21.80
CA LEU A 780 10.20 33.40 -21.81
C LEU A 780 9.83 34.86 -22.08
N LEU A 781 10.42 35.81 -21.35
CA LEU A 781 10.08 37.24 -21.46
C LEU A 781 10.74 37.91 -22.67
N HIS A 782 11.84 37.36 -23.19
CA HIS A 782 12.37 37.77 -24.50
C HIS A 782 11.37 37.46 -25.61
N ARG A 783 10.69 36.30 -25.54
CA ARG A 783 9.83 35.78 -26.60
C ARG A 783 8.37 36.23 -26.51
N PHE A 784 7.86 36.45 -25.31
CA PHE A 784 6.44 36.71 -25.07
C PHE A 784 6.20 37.88 -24.13
N ASP A 785 5.10 38.58 -24.37
CA ASP A 785 4.34 39.28 -23.34
C ASP A 785 3.34 38.29 -22.73
N MET A 786 3.05 38.41 -21.42
CA MET A 786 2.18 37.45 -20.73
C MET A 786 1.32 38.12 -19.65
N GLU A 787 0.10 37.60 -19.50
CA GLU A 787 -0.87 38.07 -18.51
C GLU A 787 -1.73 36.93 -17.97
N LEU A 788 -2.37 37.14 -16.81
CA LEU A 788 -3.32 36.17 -16.27
C LEU A 788 -4.59 36.13 -17.13
N ALA A 789 -4.93 34.94 -17.63
CA ALA A 789 -6.20 34.70 -18.32
C ALA A 789 -7.38 34.56 -17.33
N ARG A 790 -7.10 34.26 -16.06
CA ARG A 790 -8.11 34.10 -14.98
C ARG A 790 -7.58 34.65 -13.66
N PRO A 791 -8.45 35.18 -12.78
CA PRO A 791 -8.04 35.59 -11.43
C PRO A 791 -7.62 34.36 -10.60
N VAL A 792 -6.54 34.49 -9.84
CA VAL A 792 -5.99 33.43 -8.97
C VAL A 792 -5.65 34.00 -7.60
N VAL A 793 -6.11 33.34 -6.53
CA VAL A 793 -5.80 33.72 -5.15
C VAL A 793 -4.70 32.80 -4.60
N TRP A 794 -3.47 33.08 -4.99
CA TRP A 794 -2.30 32.22 -4.74
C TRP A 794 -2.17 31.75 -3.29
N GLY A 795 -2.23 32.67 -2.33
CA GLY A 795 -2.05 32.34 -0.91
C GLY A 795 -3.14 31.43 -0.34
N GLN A 796 -4.41 31.62 -0.71
CA GLN A 796 -5.53 30.85 -0.14
C GLN A 796 -5.63 29.44 -0.73
N ASP A 797 -5.28 29.27 -2.00
CA ASP A 797 -5.41 27.97 -2.67
C ASP A 797 -4.19 27.08 -2.50
N LEU A 798 -3.05 27.65 -2.10
CA LEU A 798 -1.81 26.92 -1.88
C LEU A 798 -1.91 25.97 -0.69
N LYS A 799 -1.68 24.68 -0.90
CA LYS A 799 -1.57 23.70 0.20
C LYS A 799 -0.16 23.09 0.22
N VAL A 800 0.31 22.76 1.40
CA VAL A 800 1.62 22.14 1.63
C VAL A 800 1.42 20.81 2.32
N TYR A 801 1.64 19.75 1.56
CA TYR A 801 1.86 18.40 2.07
C TYR A 801 3.38 18.15 2.06
N ALA A 802 3.85 16.90 1.94
CA ALA A 802 5.28 16.66 1.74
C ALA A 802 5.82 17.35 0.46
N ILE A 803 4.92 17.67 -0.49
CA ILE A 803 5.14 18.54 -1.65
C ILE A 803 4.04 19.61 -1.69
N TYR A 804 4.27 20.68 -2.45
CA TYR A 804 3.27 21.71 -2.69
C TYR A 804 2.13 21.23 -3.59
N HIS A 805 0.91 21.64 -3.24
CA HIS A 805 -0.25 21.57 -4.10
C HIS A 805 -0.65 22.99 -4.48
N ARG A 806 -0.16 23.42 -5.65
CA ARG A 806 -0.34 24.74 -6.22
C ARG A 806 -1.74 24.91 -6.84
N PRO A 807 -2.32 26.14 -6.84
CA PRO A 807 -3.49 26.44 -7.68
C PRO A 807 -3.15 26.36 -9.16
N GLU A 808 -4.19 26.23 -9.99
CA GLU A 808 -4.07 26.46 -11.43
C GLU A 808 -3.73 27.92 -11.70
N VAL A 809 -2.83 28.17 -12.66
CA VAL A 809 -2.44 29.53 -13.06
C VAL A 809 -2.57 29.63 -14.57
N TRP A 810 -3.72 30.12 -15.02
CA TRP A 810 -4.00 30.26 -16.44
C TRP A 810 -3.37 31.54 -16.98
N VAL A 811 -2.45 31.41 -17.93
CA VAL A 811 -1.70 32.52 -18.54
C VAL A 811 -1.96 32.56 -20.04
N ARG A 812 -2.20 33.77 -20.55
CA ARG A 812 -2.27 34.06 -21.98
C ARG A 812 -0.95 34.69 -22.40
N PHE A 813 -0.42 34.23 -23.54
CA PHE A 813 0.83 34.72 -24.11
C PHE A 813 0.55 35.49 -25.40
N GLU A 814 1.27 36.59 -25.61
CA GLU A 814 1.33 37.31 -26.89
C GLU A 814 2.78 37.26 -27.40
N LYS A 815 2.96 36.82 -28.63
CA LYS A 815 4.29 36.68 -29.22
C LYS A 815 4.83 38.06 -29.59
N VAL A 816 6.04 38.36 -29.13
CA VAL A 816 6.76 39.59 -29.49
C VAL A 816 7.23 39.47 -30.94
N ALA A 817 6.99 40.52 -31.71
CA ALA A 817 7.26 40.59 -33.15
C ALA A 817 8.77 40.53 -33.49
#